data_AF-A0A3T0D7M7-F1
#
_entry.id   AF-A0A3T0D7M7-F1
#
_cell.length_a   1.000
_cell.length_b   1.000
_cell.length_c   1.000
_cell.angle_alpha   90.00
_cell.angle_beta   90.00
_cell.angle_gamma   90.00
#
_symmetry.space_group_name_H-M   'P 1'
#
loop_
_entity.id
_entity.type
_entity.pdbx_description
1 polymer ?
#
loop_
_entity_poly.entity_id
_entity_poly.type
_entity_poly.pdbx_seq_one_letter_code
_entity_poly.pdbx_strand_id
1 'polypeptide(L)'
;MKIENVKVYNNKNIYSDKKVAVVDAKCDIEKAKRFASYCIQIQNLIGYNLIEFYDCIKEVDKIKVLIEHDNPKVISQVIELAIEAVSNNLKIEDCQDRILKLKKLTIETELSPNTRLLKNACQKRGIRFTRIGYTDTCVLGEGKWAKVFSGLLSDQDFAHLSLSFDRELQKRVLQANGFPVPMFRVVFTQNELMQAVKELGFPLSIKGCCKNSPNLINIRTNQQAIEAFNTIKNFENRVVVERFVLGNSYKVLVVNGRMVAAIKRTSPYIVGDGEKKILELLSEAERQNKQIQKNILKQGFNLYDILPKGMRVYLKEATNFKNGCIVEDVTEQVVCTNQQLFCNVVQKFGYQFAVLDFVTENISLPYTTIGGYIVDIETNADLRVFCQNCNVDVYGAILDVYFEKMPNPSVPIIAVSGTFGKSTILQIIRYILQRCGVETTIDSDINNFYLRNISDTSDIKLIEFNPSAQIEEIEIEPCVGIITNTLDENQIEKNILFSRSIKENGYLILNANDPFKYLYGAKARCQIVFTSAKFDHPDLKAHIELKKPCVYLEDDSITIFDGNETFKFCSVKEIPYSYDGKLKFAIENILQVVAALYFYGVDPEIIYKFLIEYKNDSHQNPGKFNIFDINGVKVIIDDIQKKEHVKIVIENLEQIEICKLLFVCDSTKKDLIDFVEDKERVVYKDIKVFGDVVELISAAMKRAKKGEGVFIILPEPLNKDITYEIRESLARRKKNFVNNA
;
A
#
# COMPACT_ATOMS: atom_id res chain seq x y z
N MET A 1 26.25 6.75 -28.15
CA MET A 1 25.64 5.58 -27.48
C MET A 1 24.25 5.39 -28.07
N LYS A 2 23.83 4.17 -28.43
CA LYS A 2 22.48 3.94 -28.97
C LYS A 2 21.65 3.19 -27.95
N ILE A 3 20.55 3.79 -27.49
CA ILE A 3 19.56 3.11 -26.65
C ILE A 3 18.58 2.38 -27.55
N GLU A 4 18.31 1.12 -27.24
CA GLU A 4 17.32 0.31 -27.94
C GLU A 4 15.99 0.24 -27.17
N ASN A 5 16.05 0.21 -25.85
CA ASN A 5 14.88 0.10 -25.00
C ASN A 5 15.13 0.71 -23.61
N VAL A 6 14.09 1.26 -23.00
CA VAL A 6 14.09 1.72 -21.60
C VAL A 6 12.85 1.16 -20.92
N LYS A 7 13.04 0.39 -19.86
CA LYS A 7 11.96 -0.05 -18.97
C LYS A 7 12.21 0.50 -17.57
N VAL A 8 11.15 0.95 -16.89
CA VAL A 8 11.23 1.51 -15.54
C VAL A 8 10.40 0.64 -14.61
N TYR A 9 11.05 0.02 -13.63
CA TYR A 9 10.42 -0.84 -12.64
C TYR A 9 10.23 -0.11 -11.31
N ASN A 10 9.05 -0.20 -10.71
CA ASN A 10 8.69 0.51 -9.47
C ASN A 10 8.68 -0.40 -8.22
N ASN A 11 8.85 -1.70 -8.41
CA ASN A 11 8.85 -2.75 -7.40
C ASN A 11 9.97 -3.77 -7.70
N LYS A 12 10.00 -4.84 -6.90
CA LYS A 12 10.94 -5.97 -7.08
C LYS A 12 10.77 -6.55 -8.48
N ASN A 13 11.88 -6.74 -9.17
CA ASN A 13 11.89 -7.18 -10.56
C ASN A 13 12.94 -8.28 -10.78
N ILE A 14 12.96 -8.84 -11.99
CA ILE A 14 13.88 -9.94 -12.33
C ILE A 14 15.37 -9.55 -12.19
N TYR A 15 15.70 -8.26 -12.26
CA TYR A 15 17.07 -7.76 -12.22
C TYR A 15 17.53 -7.35 -10.82
N SER A 16 16.65 -6.71 -10.04
CA SER A 16 17.00 -6.12 -8.74
C SER A 16 15.79 -6.12 -7.79
N ASP A 17 16.09 -6.13 -6.49
CA ASP A 17 15.09 -5.93 -5.43
C ASP A 17 14.87 -4.43 -5.15
N LYS A 18 15.61 -3.54 -5.83
CA LYS A 18 15.46 -2.09 -5.83
C LYS A 18 14.61 -1.63 -7.02
N LYS A 19 14.05 -0.43 -6.89
CA LYS A 19 13.43 0.31 -8.01
C LYS A 19 14.51 0.69 -9.00
N VAL A 20 14.50 0.09 -10.18
CA VAL A 20 15.52 0.33 -11.20
C VAL A 20 14.90 0.64 -12.54
N ALA A 21 15.52 1.56 -13.27
CA ALA A 21 15.34 1.70 -14.71
C ALA A 21 16.38 0.80 -15.40
N VAL A 22 15.94 0.00 -16.36
CA VAL A 22 16.78 -0.87 -17.18
C VAL A 22 16.86 -0.30 -18.57
N VAL A 23 18.07 0.07 -18.97
CA VAL A 23 18.38 0.67 -20.26
C VAL A 23 19.18 -0.34 -21.08
N ASP A 24 18.61 -0.79 -22.20
CA ASP A 24 19.29 -1.61 -23.17
C ASP A 24 20.12 -0.69 -24.09
N ALA A 25 21.44 -0.77 -23.99
CA ALA A 25 22.36 0.12 -24.71
C ALA A 25 23.38 -0.64 -25.57
N LYS A 26 23.52 -0.21 -26.83
CA LYS A 26 24.63 -0.62 -27.71
C LYS A 26 25.78 0.37 -27.57
N CYS A 27 26.76 0.00 -26.74
CA CYS A 27 28.00 0.72 -26.51
C CYS A 27 29.05 -0.17 -25.83
N ASP A 28 30.25 0.34 -25.66
CA ASP A 28 31.27 -0.26 -24.79
C ASP A 28 30.91 -0.10 -23.30
N ILE A 29 31.47 -0.99 -22.46
CA ILE A 29 31.16 -1.05 -21.03
C ILE A 29 31.58 0.20 -20.26
N GLU A 30 32.62 0.89 -20.71
CA GLU A 30 33.08 2.14 -20.07
C GLU A 30 32.08 3.27 -20.31
N LYS A 31 31.58 3.43 -21.54
CA LYS A 31 30.50 4.37 -21.85
C LYS A 31 29.22 4.05 -21.10
N ALA A 32 28.86 2.76 -20.99
CA ALA A 32 27.69 2.33 -20.21
C ALA A 32 27.83 2.71 -18.73
N LYS A 33 28.99 2.47 -18.12
CA LYS A 33 29.29 2.87 -16.72
C LYS A 33 29.28 4.39 -16.55
N ARG A 34 29.82 5.15 -17.51
CA ARG A 34 29.80 6.62 -17.47
C ARG A 34 28.39 7.17 -17.56
N PHE A 35 27.56 6.64 -18.45
CA PHE A 35 26.12 6.92 -18.50
C PHE A 35 25.43 6.59 -17.17
N ALA A 36 25.71 5.40 -16.63
CA ALA A 36 25.51 4.97 -15.24
C ALA A 36 25.62 6.11 -14.22
N SER A 37 26.89 6.51 -14.05
CA SER A 37 27.32 7.52 -13.11
C SER A 37 26.67 8.87 -13.36
N TYR A 38 26.43 9.27 -14.61
CA TYR A 38 25.78 10.54 -14.93
C TYR A 38 24.33 10.55 -14.47
N CYS A 39 23.57 9.48 -14.68
CA CYS A 39 22.20 9.37 -14.17
C CYS A 39 22.15 9.52 -12.65
N ILE A 40 23.07 8.86 -11.93
CA ILE A 40 23.18 8.96 -10.48
C ILE A 40 23.54 10.40 -10.05
N GLN A 41 24.55 11.01 -10.67
CA GLN A 41 24.96 12.39 -10.39
C GLN A 41 23.82 13.40 -10.60
N ILE A 42 23.08 13.28 -11.71
CA ILE A 42 21.94 14.16 -11.98
C ILE A 42 20.86 13.99 -10.90
N GLN A 43 20.53 12.75 -10.52
CA GLN A 43 19.55 12.47 -9.45
C GLN A 43 19.96 13.10 -8.11
N ASN A 44 21.23 13.01 -7.76
CA ASN A 44 21.77 13.65 -6.55
C ASN A 44 21.69 15.19 -6.65
N LEU A 45 22.04 15.79 -7.79
CA LEU A 45 21.97 17.25 -8.00
C LEU A 45 20.56 17.84 -7.92
N ILE A 46 19.53 17.04 -8.24
CA ILE A 46 18.12 17.46 -8.15
C ILE A 46 17.49 17.16 -6.78
N GLY A 47 18.20 16.49 -5.87
CA GLY A 47 17.83 16.36 -4.45
C GLY A 47 17.66 14.92 -3.92
N TYR A 48 17.89 13.89 -4.75
CA TYR A 48 17.82 12.49 -4.33
C TYR A 48 19.14 11.97 -3.75
N ASN A 49 19.69 12.65 -2.73
CA ASN A 49 21.03 12.47 -2.15
C ASN A 49 21.33 11.08 -1.50
N LEU A 50 20.62 10.02 -1.87
CA LEU A 50 20.74 8.65 -1.36
C LEU A 50 20.76 7.60 -2.49
N ILE A 51 20.61 8.03 -3.75
CA ILE A 51 20.62 7.11 -4.89
C ILE A 51 22.07 6.92 -5.32
N GLU A 52 22.57 5.69 -5.20
CA GLU A 52 23.97 5.36 -5.49
C GLU A 52 24.13 4.06 -6.29
N PHE A 53 23.07 3.27 -6.45
CA PHE A 53 23.15 1.98 -7.13
C PHE A 53 22.96 2.11 -8.64
N TYR A 54 23.94 1.60 -9.38
CA TYR A 54 23.79 1.20 -10.77
C TYR A 54 24.57 -0.09 -11.03
N ASP A 55 24.17 -0.83 -12.07
CA ASP A 55 24.90 -2.01 -12.53
C ASP A 55 24.91 -2.07 -14.07
N CYS A 56 25.87 -2.80 -14.64
CA CYS A 56 26.03 -2.98 -16.07
C CYS A 56 26.24 -4.46 -16.39
N ILE A 57 25.20 -5.10 -16.93
CA ILE A 57 25.21 -6.50 -17.30
C ILE A 57 25.52 -6.60 -18.79
N LYS A 58 26.62 -7.28 -19.13
CA LYS A 58 27.02 -7.49 -20.54
C LYS A 58 26.26 -8.67 -21.13
N GLU A 59 25.55 -8.42 -22.23
CA GLU A 59 24.94 -9.46 -23.08
C GLU A 59 25.70 -9.57 -24.40
N VAL A 60 25.30 -10.51 -25.27
CA VAL A 60 26.00 -10.83 -26.53
C VAL A 60 26.15 -9.59 -27.43
N ASP A 61 25.07 -8.83 -27.61
CA ASP A 61 25.02 -7.70 -28.57
C ASP A 61 24.75 -6.33 -27.92
N LYS A 62 24.60 -6.27 -26.60
CA LYS A 62 24.22 -5.05 -25.87
C LYS A 62 24.64 -5.09 -24.40
N ILE A 63 24.51 -3.96 -23.72
CA ILE A 63 24.73 -3.81 -22.29
C ILE A 63 23.42 -3.36 -21.65
N LYS A 64 22.96 -4.11 -20.64
CA LYS A 64 21.86 -3.72 -19.78
C LYS A 64 22.38 -2.87 -18.65
N VAL A 65 21.96 -1.61 -18.60
CA VAL A 65 22.34 -0.67 -17.55
C VAL A 65 21.17 -0.52 -16.58
N LEU A 66 21.38 -0.91 -15.33
CA LEU A 66 20.41 -0.79 -14.25
C LEU A 66 20.71 0.49 -13.49
N ILE A 67 19.71 1.35 -13.27
CA ILE A 67 19.86 2.63 -12.56
C ILE A 67 18.80 2.71 -11.48
N GLU A 68 19.20 2.81 -10.21
CA GLU A 68 18.26 3.05 -9.11
C GLU A 68 17.53 4.39 -9.28
N HIS A 69 16.23 4.42 -8.96
CA HIS A 69 15.42 5.63 -9.02
C HIS A 69 14.33 5.65 -7.93
N ASP A 70 13.92 6.86 -7.54
CA ASP A 70 12.78 7.06 -6.63
C ASP A 70 11.49 7.47 -7.35
N ASN A 71 11.61 8.01 -8.57
CA ASN A 71 10.50 8.61 -9.30
C ASN A 71 10.55 8.24 -10.81
N PRO A 72 9.57 7.45 -11.30
CA PRO A 72 9.58 6.96 -12.66
C PRO A 72 9.40 8.04 -13.73
N LYS A 73 8.80 9.20 -13.40
CA LYS A 73 8.70 10.33 -14.33
C LYS A 73 10.02 11.09 -14.45
N VAL A 74 10.73 11.23 -13.33
CA VAL A 74 11.97 11.99 -13.29
C VAL A 74 13.10 11.19 -13.95
N ILE A 75 13.17 9.88 -13.70
CA ILE A 75 14.24 9.03 -14.24
C ILE A 75 14.27 9.03 -15.78
N SER A 76 13.12 9.08 -16.45
CA SER A 76 13.06 9.16 -17.92
C SER A 76 13.75 10.41 -18.45
N GLN A 77 13.52 11.58 -17.83
CA GLN A 77 14.16 12.83 -18.21
C GLN A 77 15.64 12.88 -17.80
N VAL A 78 16.00 12.22 -16.69
CA VAL A 78 17.40 12.05 -16.27
C VAL A 78 18.17 11.22 -17.30
N ILE A 79 17.58 10.11 -17.77
CA ILE A 79 18.16 9.25 -18.80
C ILE A 79 18.39 10.05 -20.09
N GLU A 80 17.41 10.83 -20.54
CA GLU A 80 17.55 11.71 -21.71
C GLU A 80 18.73 12.68 -21.57
N LEU A 81 18.84 13.36 -20.43
CA LEU A 81 19.94 14.29 -20.15
C LEU A 81 21.30 13.57 -20.11
N ALA A 82 21.37 12.40 -19.48
CA ALA A 82 22.59 11.63 -19.37
C ALA A 82 23.08 11.11 -20.73
N ILE A 83 22.18 10.67 -21.62
CA ILE A 83 22.52 10.26 -23.00
C ILE A 83 23.17 11.40 -23.75
N GLU A 84 22.56 12.59 -23.67
CA GLU A 84 23.07 13.76 -24.36
C GLU A 84 24.44 14.16 -23.81
N ALA A 85 24.59 14.17 -22.49
CA ALA A 85 25.85 14.49 -21.85
C ALA A 85 26.96 13.50 -22.23
N VAL A 86 26.67 12.20 -22.33
CA VAL A 86 27.64 11.20 -22.79
C VAL A 86 27.95 11.34 -24.28
N SER A 87 26.94 11.64 -25.11
CA SER A 87 27.10 11.72 -26.57
C SER A 87 27.85 12.98 -27.01
N ASN A 88 27.63 14.09 -26.31
CA ASN A 88 28.27 15.39 -26.57
C ASN A 88 29.48 15.65 -25.66
N ASN A 89 29.86 14.68 -24.83
CA ASN A 89 30.96 14.76 -23.87
C ASN A 89 30.85 15.98 -22.92
N LEU A 90 29.63 16.34 -22.52
CA LEU A 90 29.33 17.45 -21.61
C LEU A 90 29.62 17.04 -20.16
N LYS A 91 29.94 18.03 -19.32
CA LYS A 91 29.91 17.87 -17.86
C LYS A 91 28.50 18.17 -17.35
N ILE A 92 28.03 17.38 -16.39
CA ILE A 92 26.69 17.56 -15.81
C ILE A 92 26.55 18.93 -15.13
N GLU A 93 27.64 19.45 -14.55
CA GLU A 93 27.72 20.78 -13.91
C GLU A 93 27.36 21.93 -14.87
N ASP A 94 27.58 21.75 -16.17
CA ASP A 94 27.31 22.75 -17.20
C ASP A 94 25.84 22.76 -17.64
N CYS A 95 25.03 21.77 -17.21
CA CYS A 95 23.63 21.60 -17.61
C CYS A 95 22.62 22.25 -16.64
N GLN A 96 22.96 23.41 -16.06
CA GLN A 96 22.21 24.04 -14.97
C GLN A 96 20.73 24.29 -15.30
N ASP A 97 20.41 24.81 -16.50
CA ASP A 97 19.03 25.10 -16.90
C ASP A 97 18.13 23.86 -16.93
N ARG A 98 18.70 22.72 -17.33
CA ARG A 98 17.99 21.44 -17.37
C ARG A 98 17.85 20.84 -15.98
N ILE A 99 18.89 20.95 -15.15
CA ILE A 99 18.82 20.58 -13.73
C ILE A 99 17.73 21.39 -13.03
N LEU A 100 17.58 22.68 -13.33
CA LEU A 100 16.50 23.52 -12.80
C LEU A 100 15.11 23.06 -13.26
N LYS A 101 14.96 22.68 -14.54
CA LYS A 101 13.71 22.08 -15.05
C LYS A 101 13.38 20.76 -14.34
N LEU A 102 14.37 19.90 -14.14
CA LEU A 102 14.21 18.65 -13.38
C LEU A 102 13.85 18.91 -11.91
N LYS A 103 14.45 19.93 -11.27
CA LYS A 103 14.06 20.37 -9.92
C LYS A 103 12.62 20.87 -9.85
N LYS A 104 12.11 21.48 -10.93
CA LYS A 104 10.68 21.85 -11.00
C LYS A 104 9.79 20.61 -11.15
N LEU A 105 10.19 19.67 -12.00
CA LEU A 105 9.46 18.43 -12.22
C LEU A 105 9.39 17.56 -10.95
N THR A 106 10.47 17.49 -10.16
CA THR A 106 10.47 16.80 -8.86
C THR A 106 9.44 17.42 -7.93
N ILE A 107 9.38 18.76 -7.81
CA ILE A 107 8.36 19.45 -6.99
C ILE A 107 6.93 19.10 -7.44
N GLU A 108 6.68 18.98 -8.75
CA GLU A 108 5.35 18.67 -9.30
C GLU A 108 4.95 17.20 -9.17
N THR A 109 5.92 16.29 -9.01
CA THR A 109 5.69 14.84 -9.04
C THR A 109 6.02 14.14 -7.72
N GLU A 110 6.63 14.82 -6.75
CA GLU A 110 6.93 14.28 -5.42
C GLU A 110 5.79 14.47 -4.42
N LEU A 111 5.94 13.83 -3.27
CA LEU A 111 5.10 14.05 -2.11
C LEU A 111 5.39 15.42 -1.52
N SER A 112 4.37 16.09 -1.00
CA SER A 112 4.59 17.30 -0.23
C SER A 112 5.41 17.02 1.03
N PRO A 113 6.05 18.04 1.62
CA PRO A 113 6.92 17.84 2.77
C PRO A 113 6.24 17.13 3.95
N ASN A 114 4.96 17.40 4.19
CA ASN A 114 4.17 16.73 5.23
C ASN A 114 3.97 15.25 4.92
N THR A 115 3.49 14.92 3.72
CA THR A 115 3.24 13.52 3.32
C THR A 115 4.53 12.72 3.26
N ARG A 116 5.65 13.35 2.90
CA ARG A 116 6.98 12.70 2.94
C ARG A 116 7.41 12.36 4.36
N LEU A 117 7.20 13.25 5.33
CA LEU A 117 7.52 12.95 6.73
C LEU A 117 6.57 11.90 7.31
N LEU A 118 5.30 11.91 6.91
CA LEU A 118 4.35 10.84 7.22
C LEU A 118 4.83 9.49 6.66
N LYS A 119 5.27 9.44 5.39
CA LYS A 119 5.89 8.25 4.77
C LYS A 119 7.09 7.75 5.58
N ASN A 120 7.98 8.64 6.00
CA ASN A 120 9.14 8.26 6.81
C ASN A 120 8.73 7.67 8.16
N ALA A 121 7.70 8.24 8.80
CA ALA A 121 7.15 7.70 10.05
C ALA A 121 6.50 6.32 9.84
N CYS A 122 5.79 6.12 8.71
CA CYS A 122 5.24 4.82 8.32
C CYS A 122 6.35 3.78 8.17
N GLN A 123 7.42 4.10 7.43
CA GLN A 123 8.57 3.21 7.23
C GLN A 123 9.23 2.81 8.54
N LYS A 124 9.43 3.75 9.48
CA LYS A 124 9.97 3.45 10.81
C LYS A 124 9.11 2.48 11.62
N ARG A 125 7.80 2.47 11.40
CA ARG A 125 6.83 1.59 12.07
C ARG A 125 6.49 0.32 11.30
N GLY A 126 7.09 0.12 10.13
CA GLY A 126 6.75 -0.98 9.22
C GLY A 126 5.35 -0.85 8.60
N ILE A 127 4.73 0.33 8.62
CA ILE A 127 3.44 0.57 7.96
C ILE A 127 3.69 0.72 6.46
N ARG A 128 3.04 -0.12 5.64
CA ARG A 128 3.13 0.02 4.19
C ARG A 128 2.57 1.37 3.74
N PHE A 129 3.32 2.05 2.86
CA PHE A 129 2.91 3.29 2.23
C PHE A 129 2.81 3.06 0.72
N THR A 130 1.60 3.08 0.19
CA THR A 130 1.34 2.93 -1.25
C THR A 130 0.83 4.24 -1.81
N ARG A 131 1.63 4.93 -2.62
CA ARG A 131 1.23 6.21 -3.24
C ARG A 131 0.25 5.97 -4.39
N ILE A 132 -0.78 6.80 -4.50
CA ILE A 132 -1.72 6.78 -5.63
C ILE A 132 -1.37 7.90 -6.62
N GLY A 133 -0.85 7.51 -7.78
CA GLY A 133 -0.46 8.44 -8.85
C GLY A 133 0.65 9.39 -8.41
N TYR A 134 0.51 10.67 -8.78
CA TYR A 134 1.49 11.74 -8.51
C TYR A 134 0.96 12.79 -7.53
N THR A 135 -0.07 12.46 -6.75
CA THR A 135 -0.67 13.36 -5.76
C THR A 135 -0.14 13.05 -4.35
N ASP A 136 -0.62 13.78 -3.35
CA ASP A 136 -0.43 13.45 -1.93
C ASP A 136 -1.40 12.36 -1.43
N THR A 137 -2.14 11.73 -2.34
CA THR A 137 -3.02 10.61 -2.00
C THR A 137 -2.22 9.32 -1.87
N CYS A 138 -2.44 8.60 -0.77
CA CYS A 138 -1.76 7.35 -0.47
C CYS A 138 -2.67 6.41 0.32
N VAL A 139 -2.33 5.12 0.33
CA VAL A 139 -2.92 4.11 1.19
C VAL A 139 -1.86 3.72 2.21
N LEU A 140 -2.22 3.78 3.49
CA LEU A 140 -1.38 3.35 4.60
C LEU A 140 -1.93 2.03 5.15
N GLY A 141 -1.04 1.08 5.45
CA GLY A 141 -1.41 -0.27 5.89
C GLY A 141 -1.91 -1.16 4.75
N GLU A 142 -2.40 -2.35 5.09
CA GLU A 142 -2.91 -3.34 4.12
C GLU A 142 -4.20 -4.01 4.60
N GLY A 143 -5.01 -4.51 3.66
CA GLY A 143 -6.27 -5.23 3.89
C GLY A 143 -7.17 -4.51 4.88
N LYS A 144 -7.69 -5.20 5.92
CA LYS A 144 -8.63 -4.59 6.88
C LYS A 144 -8.08 -3.38 7.64
N TRP A 145 -6.75 -3.22 7.67
CA TRP A 145 -6.07 -2.10 8.31
C TRP A 145 -5.80 -0.94 7.33
N ALA A 146 -6.02 -1.14 6.03
CA ALA A 146 -5.75 -0.13 5.03
C ALA A 146 -6.61 1.13 5.27
N LYS A 147 -5.97 2.29 5.14
CA LYS A 147 -6.59 3.61 5.26
C LYS A 147 -6.16 4.48 4.11
N VAL A 148 -7.11 5.14 3.44
CA VAL A 148 -6.80 6.12 2.39
C VAL A 148 -6.51 7.45 3.04
N PHE A 149 -5.41 8.09 2.62
CA PHE A 149 -5.01 9.42 3.06
C PHE A 149 -4.92 10.36 1.87
N SER A 150 -5.25 11.64 2.10
CA SER A 150 -4.91 12.76 1.25
C SER A 150 -4.09 13.76 2.06
N GLY A 151 -2.77 13.77 1.84
CA GLY A 151 -1.83 14.48 2.69
C GLY A 151 -1.78 13.88 4.09
N LEU A 152 -2.34 14.59 5.07
CA LEU A 152 -2.43 14.14 6.47
C LEU A 152 -3.83 13.67 6.87
N LEU A 153 -4.84 13.89 6.02
CA LEU A 153 -6.23 13.57 6.33
C LEU A 153 -6.57 12.17 5.85
N SER A 154 -7.20 11.38 6.70
CA SER A 154 -7.65 10.03 6.38
C SER A 154 -9.08 10.03 5.82
N ASP A 155 -9.51 8.88 5.32
CA ASP A 155 -10.89 8.56 4.96
C ASP A 155 -11.91 8.86 6.07
N GLN A 156 -11.52 8.74 7.34
CA GLN A 156 -12.35 9.11 8.50
C GLN A 156 -12.58 10.63 8.61
N ASP A 157 -11.64 11.44 8.13
CA ASP A 157 -11.70 12.90 8.21
C ASP A 157 -12.48 13.52 7.03
N PHE A 158 -12.75 12.74 5.98
CA PHE A 158 -13.33 13.25 4.73
C PHE A 158 -14.73 13.85 4.92
N ALA A 159 -15.52 13.33 5.85
CA ALA A 159 -16.83 13.88 6.19
C ALA A 159 -16.75 15.32 6.74
N HIS A 160 -15.62 15.71 7.31
CA HIS A 160 -15.42 17.03 7.94
C HIS A 160 -14.64 18.03 7.06
N LEU A 161 -14.29 17.64 5.82
CA LEU A 161 -13.50 18.47 4.90
C LEU A 161 -14.15 19.83 4.64
N SER A 162 -15.45 19.90 4.36
CA SER A 162 -16.13 21.16 4.07
C SER A 162 -16.05 22.15 5.23
N LEU A 163 -16.18 21.66 6.48
CA LEU A 163 -15.99 22.48 7.68
C LEU A 163 -14.53 22.92 7.83
N SER A 164 -13.57 22.08 7.45
CA SER A 164 -12.13 22.37 7.60
C SER A 164 -11.63 23.50 6.71
N PHE A 165 -12.29 23.76 5.58
CA PHE A 165 -11.88 24.79 4.61
C PHE A 165 -12.69 26.09 4.69
N ASP A 166 -13.79 26.15 5.44
CA ASP A 166 -14.67 27.33 5.54
C ASP A 166 -14.56 28.01 6.93
N ARG A 167 -13.88 29.17 6.97
CA ARG A 167 -13.68 29.97 8.19
C ARG A 167 -14.99 30.50 8.76
N GLU A 168 -15.99 30.83 7.92
CA GLU A 168 -17.28 31.30 8.41
C GLU A 168 -17.97 30.18 9.19
N LEU A 169 -18.05 28.98 8.62
CA LEU A 169 -18.67 27.84 9.28
C LEU A 169 -17.96 27.49 10.59
N GLN A 170 -16.63 27.45 10.59
CA GLN A 170 -15.85 27.20 11.82
C GLN A 170 -16.15 28.24 12.90
N LYS A 171 -16.12 29.53 12.56
CA LYS A 171 -16.39 30.60 13.54
C LYS A 171 -17.81 30.58 14.07
N ARG A 172 -18.80 30.29 13.22
CA ARG A 172 -20.20 30.13 13.65
C ARG A 172 -20.36 28.96 14.62
N VAL A 173 -19.73 27.82 14.35
CA VAL A 173 -19.73 26.66 15.25
C VAL A 173 -19.05 27.00 16.58
N LEU A 174 -17.89 27.66 16.56
CA LEU A 174 -17.19 28.11 17.77
C LEU A 174 -18.08 29.01 18.63
N GLN A 175 -18.66 30.05 18.01
CA GLN A 175 -19.51 31.02 18.69
C GLN A 175 -20.76 30.37 19.29
N ALA A 176 -21.44 29.50 18.53
CA ALA A 176 -22.66 28.81 18.97
C ALA A 176 -22.43 27.85 20.15
N ASN A 177 -21.19 27.38 20.35
CA ASN A 177 -20.81 26.49 21.44
C ASN A 177 -20.07 27.22 22.58
N GLY A 178 -20.05 28.55 22.58
CA GLY A 178 -19.45 29.36 23.65
C GLY A 178 -17.92 29.34 23.67
N PHE A 179 -17.27 28.86 22.61
CA PHE A 179 -15.81 28.94 22.51
C PHE A 179 -15.36 30.38 22.22
N PRO A 180 -14.21 30.82 22.76
CA PRO A 180 -13.75 32.18 22.60
C PRO A 180 -13.24 32.41 21.17
N VAL A 181 -14.01 33.17 20.39
CA VAL A 181 -13.71 33.54 19.00
C VAL A 181 -13.80 35.06 18.86
N PRO A 182 -12.96 35.70 18.04
CA PRO A 182 -13.06 37.14 17.82
C PRO A 182 -14.44 37.50 17.29
N MET A 183 -15.00 38.62 17.76
CA MET A 183 -16.27 39.12 17.23
C MET A 183 -16.12 39.40 15.73
N PHE A 184 -17.03 38.84 14.93
CA PHE A 184 -16.94 38.88 13.48
C PHE A 184 -18.29 39.13 12.79
N ARG A 185 -18.20 39.55 11.53
CA ARG A 185 -19.29 39.67 10.57
C ARG A 185 -18.85 39.09 9.23
N VAL A 186 -19.81 38.54 8.49
CA VAL A 186 -19.60 38.15 7.10
C VAL A 186 -20.32 39.15 6.23
N VAL A 187 -19.59 39.73 5.28
CA VAL A 187 -20.06 40.83 4.45
C VAL A 187 -19.86 40.49 2.98
N PHE A 188 -20.80 40.93 2.16
CA PHE A 188 -20.85 40.75 0.71
C PHE A 188 -20.66 42.07 -0.04
N THR A 189 -20.91 43.20 0.62
CA THR A 189 -20.85 44.52 -0.02
C THR A 189 -20.00 45.49 0.80
N GLN A 190 -19.50 46.53 0.14
CA GLN A 190 -18.77 47.59 0.83
C GLN A 190 -19.67 48.33 1.84
N ASN A 191 -20.98 48.41 1.59
CA ASN A 191 -21.93 49.01 2.54
C ASN A 191 -22.03 48.18 3.83
N GLU A 192 -22.15 46.85 3.70
CA GLU A 192 -22.12 45.93 4.85
C GLU A 192 -20.78 45.98 5.57
N LEU A 193 -19.65 46.11 4.84
CA LEU A 193 -18.34 46.32 5.45
C LEU A 193 -18.35 47.58 6.35
N MET A 194 -18.88 48.70 5.87
CA MET A 194 -18.93 49.94 6.66
C MET A 194 -19.83 49.81 7.89
N GLN A 195 -20.89 49.02 7.83
CA GLN A 195 -21.71 48.67 9.00
C GLN A 195 -20.90 47.81 9.98
N ALA A 196 -20.23 46.76 9.49
CA ALA A 196 -19.37 45.91 10.31
C ALA A 196 -18.23 46.70 10.98
N VAL A 197 -17.62 47.67 10.29
CA VAL A 197 -16.59 48.55 10.88
C VAL A 197 -17.15 49.37 12.05
N LYS A 198 -18.37 49.90 11.92
CA LYS A 198 -19.04 50.64 13.00
C LYS A 198 -19.34 49.75 14.20
N GLU A 199 -19.74 48.50 13.97
CA GLU A 199 -20.07 47.54 15.03
C GLU A 199 -18.84 46.96 15.74
N LEU A 200 -17.81 46.59 14.97
CA LEU A 200 -16.65 45.86 15.49
C LEU A 200 -15.55 46.80 16.03
N GLY A 201 -15.44 48.00 15.44
CA GLY A 201 -14.39 48.97 15.75
C GLY A 201 -12.99 48.56 15.31
N PHE A 202 -12.07 49.52 15.22
CA PHE A 202 -10.66 49.25 14.90
C PHE A 202 -9.85 48.83 16.14
N PRO A 203 -8.75 48.06 15.97
CA PRO A 203 -8.25 47.49 14.71
C PRO A 203 -9.02 46.24 14.25
N LEU A 204 -9.02 46.00 12.94
CA LEU A 204 -9.73 44.88 12.29
C LEU A 204 -8.78 43.91 11.55
N SER A 205 -9.28 42.70 11.30
CA SER A 205 -8.74 41.75 10.33
C SER A 205 -9.81 41.42 9.30
N ILE A 206 -9.42 41.37 8.04
CA ILE A 206 -10.30 41.07 6.89
C ILE A 206 -9.73 39.87 6.14
N LYS A 207 -10.56 38.83 5.99
CA LYS A 207 -10.18 37.51 5.47
C LYS A 207 -11.22 36.98 4.50
N GLY A 208 -10.81 36.17 3.53
CA GLY A 208 -11.76 35.34 2.78
C GLY A 208 -12.29 34.17 3.62
N CYS A 209 -13.48 33.68 3.29
CA CYS A 209 -14.08 32.53 3.96
C CYS A 209 -13.31 31.22 3.66
N CYS A 210 -12.79 31.01 2.45
CA CYS A 210 -11.94 29.86 2.16
C CYS A 210 -10.54 30.05 2.74
N LYS A 211 -9.96 28.99 3.30
CA LYS A 211 -8.63 29.04 3.93
C LYS A 211 -7.50 29.49 3.02
N ASN A 212 -7.63 29.28 1.73
CA ASN A 212 -6.62 29.67 0.73
C ASN A 212 -6.66 31.16 0.36
N SER A 213 -7.68 31.90 0.81
CA SER A 213 -7.82 33.32 0.55
C SER A 213 -6.86 34.16 1.40
N PRO A 214 -6.47 35.36 0.93
CA PRO A 214 -5.59 36.24 1.69
C PRO A 214 -6.17 36.62 3.06
N ASN A 215 -5.28 36.92 3.99
CA ASN A 215 -5.60 37.39 5.33
C ASN A 215 -4.86 38.71 5.57
N LEU A 216 -5.61 39.79 5.74
CA LEU A 216 -5.09 41.13 6.00
C LEU A 216 -5.41 41.48 7.46
N ILE A 217 -4.39 41.88 8.22
CA ILE A 217 -4.47 42.10 9.67
C ILE A 217 -4.14 43.54 10.04
N ASN A 218 -4.48 43.93 11.29
CA ASN A 218 -4.14 45.21 11.88
C ASN A 218 -4.59 46.44 11.03
N ILE A 219 -5.78 46.34 10.44
CA ILE A 219 -6.43 47.40 9.68
C ILE A 219 -6.94 48.44 10.67
N ARG A 220 -6.57 49.71 10.49
CA ARG A 220 -6.85 50.80 11.45
C ARG A 220 -7.67 51.95 10.88
N THR A 221 -7.90 51.98 9.58
CA THR A 221 -8.64 53.06 8.91
C THR A 221 -9.68 52.51 7.93
N ASN A 222 -10.71 53.31 7.65
CA ASN A 222 -11.73 52.97 6.66
C ASN A 222 -11.12 52.73 5.27
N GLN A 223 -10.14 53.55 4.89
CA GLN A 223 -9.44 53.40 3.61
C GLN A 223 -8.74 52.04 3.51
N GLN A 224 -8.00 51.65 4.55
CA GLN A 224 -7.35 50.33 4.62
C GLN A 224 -8.37 49.19 4.60
N ALA A 225 -9.53 49.36 5.26
CA ALA A 225 -10.58 48.36 5.26
C ALA A 225 -11.19 48.15 3.87
N ILE A 226 -11.43 49.22 3.12
CA ILE A 226 -11.95 49.16 1.74
C ILE A 226 -10.94 48.50 0.81
N GLU A 227 -9.66 48.89 0.88
CA GLU A 227 -8.59 48.29 0.09
C GLU A 227 -8.45 46.79 0.37
N ALA A 228 -8.49 46.41 1.65
CA ALA A 228 -8.41 45.02 2.05
C ALA A 228 -9.64 44.21 1.58
N PHE A 229 -10.84 44.75 1.74
CA PHE A 229 -12.07 44.12 1.26
C PHE A 229 -12.05 43.91 -0.25
N ASN A 230 -11.66 44.93 -1.03
CA ASN A 230 -11.55 44.81 -2.49
C ASN A 230 -10.50 43.77 -2.89
N THR A 231 -9.38 43.70 -2.16
CA THR A 231 -8.35 42.68 -2.38
C THR A 231 -8.92 41.27 -2.18
N ILE A 232 -9.68 41.02 -1.11
CA ILE A 232 -10.30 39.72 -0.86
C ILE A 232 -11.42 39.43 -1.88
N LYS A 233 -12.20 40.44 -2.28
CA LYS A 233 -13.30 40.30 -3.24
C LYS A 233 -12.88 39.79 -4.61
N ASN A 234 -11.62 40.01 -5.00
CA ASN A 234 -11.06 39.44 -6.22
C ASN A 234 -10.95 37.90 -6.17
N PHE A 235 -10.95 37.31 -4.98
CA PHE A 235 -10.85 35.86 -4.78
C PHE A 235 -12.20 35.24 -4.37
N GLU A 236 -12.99 35.93 -3.54
CA GLU A 236 -14.20 35.37 -2.96
C GLU A 236 -15.32 36.39 -2.74
N ASN A 237 -16.56 35.93 -2.87
CA ASN A 237 -17.74 36.76 -2.62
C ASN A 237 -18.05 36.96 -1.13
N ARG A 238 -17.68 36.03 -0.25
CA ARG A 238 -17.96 36.11 1.19
C ARG A 238 -16.70 36.55 1.93
N VAL A 239 -16.76 37.68 2.61
CA VAL A 239 -15.61 38.25 3.34
C VAL A 239 -15.89 38.27 4.84
N VAL A 240 -15.00 37.69 5.62
CA VAL A 240 -15.03 37.73 7.08
C VAL A 240 -14.30 39.00 7.55
N VAL A 241 -15.00 39.84 8.31
CA VAL A 241 -14.45 41.01 9.00
C VAL A 241 -14.52 40.71 10.49
N GLU A 242 -13.39 40.76 11.18
CA GLU A 242 -13.31 40.46 12.61
C GLU A 242 -12.43 41.45 13.37
N ARG A 243 -12.63 41.53 14.69
CA ARG A 243 -11.72 42.31 15.55
C ARG A 243 -10.32 41.73 15.52
N PHE A 244 -9.32 42.58 15.34
CA PHE A 244 -7.93 42.17 15.46
C PHE A 244 -7.59 41.96 16.94
N VAL A 245 -7.15 40.75 17.28
CA VAL A 245 -6.79 40.37 18.64
C VAL A 245 -5.34 40.76 18.92
N LEU A 246 -5.12 41.53 19.97
CA LEU A 246 -3.78 41.86 20.48
C LEU A 246 -3.29 40.75 21.41
N GLY A 247 -1.99 40.45 21.34
CA GLY A 247 -1.35 39.44 22.18
C GLY A 247 -0.27 38.65 21.46
N ASN A 248 0.27 37.65 22.14
CA ASN A 248 1.19 36.69 21.58
C ASN A 248 0.43 35.67 20.72
N SER A 249 1.00 35.30 19.57
CA SER A 249 0.40 34.29 18.68
C SER A 249 1.00 32.92 18.95
N TYR A 250 0.13 31.95 19.17
CA TYR A 250 0.49 30.56 19.42
C TYR A 250 -0.12 29.66 18.34
N LYS A 251 0.63 28.63 17.93
CA LYS A 251 0.07 27.49 17.21
C LYS A 251 0.09 26.29 18.13
N VAL A 252 -1.06 25.63 18.29
CA VAL A 252 -1.22 24.49 19.18
C VAL A 252 -1.67 23.29 18.37
N LEU A 253 -0.86 22.23 18.36
CA LEU A 253 -1.19 20.96 17.74
C LEU A 253 -1.94 20.09 18.73
N VAL A 254 -3.14 19.68 18.36
CA VAL A 254 -3.95 18.70 19.09
C VAL A 254 -4.13 17.47 18.20
N VAL A 255 -3.89 16.28 18.76
CA VAL A 255 -4.03 14.99 18.10
C VAL A 255 -4.81 14.07 19.04
N ASN A 256 -5.88 13.46 18.56
CA ASN A 256 -6.75 12.51 19.28
C ASN A 256 -7.13 12.98 20.68
N GLY A 257 -7.68 14.19 20.77
CA GLY A 257 -8.16 14.77 22.02
C GLY A 257 -7.06 15.16 23.02
N ARG A 258 -5.79 15.20 22.60
CA ARG A 258 -4.65 15.62 23.44
C ARG A 258 -3.83 16.70 22.76
N MET A 259 -3.40 17.70 23.53
CA MET A 259 -2.45 18.69 23.06
C MET A 259 -1.05 18.06 23.02
N VAL A 260 -0.48 17.97 21.82
CA VAL A 260 0.82 17.30 21.57
C VAL A 260 1.96 18.30 21.58
N ALA A 261 1.74 19.51 21.04
CA ALA A 261 2.76 20.55 20.99
C ALA A 261 2.13 21.93 20.96
N ALA A 262 2.84 22.92 21.48
CA ALA A 262 2.49 24.33 21.34
C ALA A 262 3.74 25.15 21.07
N ILE A 263 3.65 26.06 20.10
CA ILE A 263 4.73 26.98 19.76
C ILE A 263 4.25 28.42 19.84
N LYS A 264 5.11 29.31 20.32
CA LYS A 264 4.94 30.75 20.25
C LYS A 264 5.63 31.27 18.99
N ARG A 265 4.92 32.11 18.24
CA ARG A 265 5.46 32.79 17.06
C ARG A 265 5.70 34.25 17.37
N THR A 266 6.94 34.70 17.19
CA THR A 266 7.31 36.11 17.33
C THR A 266 7.83 36.63 16.00
N SER A 267 7.30 37.77 15.55
CA SER A 267 7.84 38.46 14.38
C SER A 267 9.35 38.70 14.55
N PRO A 268 10.16 38.59 13.49
CA PRO A 268 11.58 38.93 13.57
C PRO A 268 11.75 40.37 14.04
N TYR A 269 12.69 40.60 14.95
CA TYR A 269 13.01 41.91 15.51
C TYR A 269 14.50 42.08 15.70
N ILE A 270 14.93 43.34 15.76
CA ILE A 270 16.25 43.74 16.24
C ILE A 270 16.13 44.30 17.64
N VAL A 271 17.20 44.15 18.44
CA VAL A 271 17.32 44.72 19.79
C VAL A 271 18.37 45.81 19.74
N GLY A 272 18.04 46.99 20.25
CA GLY A 272 19.00 48.08 20.38
C GLY A 272 20.09 47.72 21.39
N ASP A 273 21.33 48.00 21.04
CA ASP A 273 22.47 47.96 21.97
C ASP A 273 22.72 49.32 22.63
N GLY A 274 22.03 50.38 22.18
CA GLY A 274 22.16 51.76 22.65
C GLY A 274 23.29 52.55 21.99
N GLU A 275 24.03 51.94 21.05
CA GLU A 275 25.22 52.54 20.43
C GLU A 275 25.14 52.53 18.90
N LYS A 276 24.69 51.41 18.32
CA LYS A 276 24.64 51.23 16.86
C LYS A 276 23.37 51.80 16.25
N LYS A 277 23.50 52.25 15.01
CA LYS A 277 22.35 52.63 14.18
C LYS A 277 21.54 51.38 13.81
N ILE A 278 20.23 51.54 13.62
CA ILE A 278 19.36 50.44 13.17
C ILE A 278 19.89 49.74 11.92
N LEU A 279 20.43 50.51 10.95
CA LEU A 279 21.04 49.92 9.75
C LEU A 279 22.20 48.96 10.09
N GLU A 280 23.00 49.26 11.10
CA GLU A 280 24.15 48.46 11.52
C GLU A 280 23.73 47.16 12.23
N LEU A 281 22.52 47.15 12.81
CA LEU A 281 21.89 45.98 13.43
C LEU A 281 21.22 45.03 12.43
N LEU A 282 21.05 45.45 11.17
CA LEU A 282 20.46 44.64 10.08
C LEU A 282 21.54 43.94 9.25
N SER A 283 21.24 42.75 8.74
CA SER A 283 22.05 42.10 7.70
C SER A 283 21.96 42.84 6.35
N GLU A 284 22.91 42.62 5.45
CA GLU A 284 22.93 43.28 4.13
C GLU A 284 21.65 43.04 3.32
N ALA A 285 21.13 41.81 3.33
CA ALA A 285 19.88 41.45 2.67
C ALA A 285 18.66 42.17 3.28
N GLU A 286 18.64 42.36 4.61
CA GLU A 286 17.55 43.06 5.29
C GLU A 286 17.61 44.57 5.05
N ARG A 287 18.81 45.16 5.01
CA ARG A 287 19.02 46.58 4.69
C ARG A 287 18.46 46.93 3.32
N GLN A 288 18.59 46.05 2.33
CA GLN A 288 18.10 46.29 0.97
C GLN A 288 16.59 46.01 0.80
N ASN A 289 15.94 45.41 1.81
CA ASN A 289 14.54 45.03 1.72
C ASN A 289 13.60 46.22 2.00
N LYS A 290 13.03 46.80 0.94
CA LYS A 290 12.10 47.94 1.01
C LYS A 290 10.90 47.73 1.96
N GLN A 291 10.42 46.49 2.11
CA GLN A 291 9.29 46.20 3.00
C GLN A 291 9.69 46.26 4.48
N ILE A 292 10.90 45.78 4.81
CA ILE A 292 11.46 45.90 6.17
C ILE A 292 11.64 47.37 6.53
N GLN A 293 12.22 48.17 5.62
CA GLN A 293 12.38 49.62 5.83
C GLN A 293 11.04 50.32 6.10
N LYS A 294 10.00 49.98 5.32
CA LYS A 294 8.65 50.53 5.49
C LYS A 294 8.05 50.14 6.85
N ASN A 295 8.29 48.93 7.34
CA ASN A 295 7.80 48.48 8.65
C ASN A 295 8.52 49.15 9.82
N ILE A 296 9.82 49.37 9.71
CA ILE A 296 10.61 50.14 10.69
C ILE A 296 10.06 51.57 10.76
N LEU A 297 9.82 52.20 9.60
CA LEU A 297 9.24 53.55 9.51
C LEU A 297 7.83 53.64 10.10
N LYS A 298 6.97 52.64 9.86
CA LYS A 298 5.64 52.55 10.48
C LYS A 298 5.69 52.49 12.01
N GLN A 299 6.79 52.00 12.59
CA GLN A 299 7.01 51.98 14.05
C GLN A 299 7.63 53.27 14.58
N GLY A 300 7.83 54.28 13.73
CA GLY A 300 8.35 55.59 14.10
C GLY A 300 9.88 55.70 14.05
N PHE A 301 10.57 54.70 13.51
CA PHE A 301 12.03 54.68 13.42
C PHE A 301 12.51 54.82 11.98
N ASN A 302 13.65 55.47 11.78
CA ASN A 302 14.39 55.45 10.53
C ASN A 302 15.66 54.59 10.66
N LEU A 303 16.26 54.22 9.54
CA LEU A 303 17.44 53.34 9.53
C LEU A 303 18.68 53.94 10.22
N TYR A 304 18.74 55.26 10.39
CA TYR A 304 19.86 55.98 10.97
C TYR A 304 19.69 56.27 12.47
N ASP A 305 18.53 55.95 13.05
CA ASP A 305 18.30 56.08 14.49
C ASP A 305 19.14 55.08 15.27
N ILE A 306 19.62 55.50 16.44
CA ILE A 306 20.23 54.61 17.42
C ILE A 306 19.12 54.03 18.29
N LEU A 307 18.96 52.72 18.26
CA LEU A 307 17.90 52.06 19.02
C LEU A 307 18.33 51.92 20.49
N PRO A 308 17.55 52.43 21.47
CA PRO A 308 17.92 52.36 22.88
C PRO A 308 18.20 50.93 23.35
N LYS A 309 19.12 50.78 24.30
CA LYS A 309 19.54 49.47 24.81
C LYS A 309 18.35 48.67 25.34
N GLY A 310 18.13 47.47 24.79
CA GLY A 310 17.03 46.58 25.15
C GLY A 310 15.70 46.86 24.44
N MET A 311 15.59 47.95 23.68
CA MET A 311 14.38 48.25 22.90
C MET A 311 14.29 47.37 21.66
N ARG A 312 13.09 46.88 21.32
CA ARG A 312 12.84 46.01 20.18
C ARG A 312 12.14 46.76 19.05
N VAL A 313 12.61 46.56 17.81
CA VAL A 313 11.94 46.99 16.58
C VAL A 313 11.69 45.80 15.69
N TYR A 314 10.44 45.58 15.28
CA TYR A 314 10.06 44.43 14.47
C TYR A 314 10.31 44.69 12.98
N LEU A 315 10.92 43.72 12.30
CA LEU A 315 11.29 43.86 10.88
C LEU A 315 10.10 43.54 9.96
N LYS A 316 9.19 42.68 10.40
CA LYS A 316 8.03 42.22 9.62
C LYS A 316 6.76 42.20 10.45
N GLU A 317 5.64 42.52 9.83
CA GLU A 317 4.31 42.29 10.41
C GLU A 317 4.09 40.78 10.64
N ALA A 318 3.35 40.44 11.70
CA ALA A 318 3.13 39.06 12.13
C ALA A 318 2.27 38.29 11.11
N THR A 319 2.89 37.74 10.08
CA THR A 319 2.21 36.89 9.10
C THR A 319 3.15 35.78 8.62
N ASN A 320 2.61 34.55 8.56
CA ASN A 320 3.10 33.28 7.99
C ASN A 320 4.59 32.88 8.22
N PHE A 321 4.82 31.60 8.50
CA PHE A 321 6.15 31.01 8.74
C PHE A 321 7.19 31.29 7.64
N LYS A 322 6.74 31.49 6.39
CA LYS A 322 7.58 31.85 5.24
C LYS A 322 8.35 33.17 5.43
N ASN A 323 8.02 33.97 6.45
CA ASN A 323 8.64 35.27 6.72
C ASN A 323 9.80 35.24 7.72
N GLY A 324 10.22 34.08 8.25
CA GLY A 324 11.35 33.98 9.19
C GLY A 324 11.00 34.38 10.62
N CYS A 325 9.84 33.92 11.11
CA CYS A 325 9.44 34.15 12.51
C CYS A 325 10.37 33.40 13.46
N ILE A 326 10.62 33.99 14.62
CA ILE A 326 11.27 33.30 15.74
C ILE A 326 10.22 32.38 16.36
N VAL A 327 10.56 31.11 16.52
CA VAL A 327 9.69 30.07 17.07
C VAL A 327 10.28 29.60 18.39
N GLU A 328 9.43 29.51 19.40
CA GLU A 328 9.78 29.03 20.73
C GLU A 328 8.82 27.88 21.11
N ASP A 329 9.36 26.77 21.60
CA ASP A 329 8.55 25.68 22.17
C ASP A 329 8.01 26.11 23.54
N VAL A 330 6.68 26.14 23.64
CA VAL A 330 5.95 26.51 24.85
C VAL A 330 5.02 25.39 25.31
N THR A 331 5.24 24.15 24.84
CA THR A 331 4.37 23.00 25.09
C THR A 331 4.13 22.79 26.59
N GLU A 332 5.20 22.75 27.39
CA GLU A 332 5.13 22.59 28.85
C GLU A 332 4.60 23.83 29.59
N GLN A 333 4.57 24.98 28.92
CA GLN A 333 4.12 26.24 29.52
C GLN A 333 2.60 26.42 29.43
N VAL A 334 1.89 25.61 28.64
CA VAL A 334 0.43 25.75 28.45
C VAL A 334 -0.32 25.28 29.69
N VAL A 335 -1.06 26.17 30.35
CA VAL A 335 -1.85 25.80 31.54
C VAL A 335 -3.02 24.87 31.19
N CYS A 336 -3.35 23.94 32.10
CA CYS A 336 -4.37 22.90 31.92
C CYS A 336 -5.72 23.43 31.38
N THR A 337 -6.23 24.56 31.87
CA THR A 337 -7.48 25.17 31.39
C THR A 337 -7.43 25.51 29.90
N ASN A 338 -6.30 25.98 29.39
CA ASN A 338 -6.11 26.25 27.96
C ASN A 338 -5.99 24.94 27.18
N GLN A 339 -5.29 23.93 27.72
CA GLN A 339 -5.22 22.60 27.10
C GLN A 339 -6.61 21.99 26.90
N GLN A 340 -7.46 22.05 27.94
CA GLN A 340 -8.84 21.58 27.89
C GLN A 340 -9.67 22.32 26.84
N LEU A 341 -9.54 23.65 26.76
CA LEU A 341 -10.17 24.43 25.69
C LEU A 341 -9.78 23.89 24.31
N PHE A 342 -8.49 23.70 24.06
CA PHE A 342 -7.98 23.22 22.77
C PHE A 342 -8.51 21.83 22.42
N CYS A 343 -8.51 20.90 23.38
CA CYS A 343 -9.02 19.54 23.17
C CYS A 343 -10.53 19.54 22.91
N ASN A 344 -11.31 20.30 23.68
CA ASN A 344 -12.75 20.42 23.52
C ASN A 344 -13.15 21.01 22.16
N VAL A 345 -12.38 21.97 21.66
CA VAL A 345 -12.61 22.58 20.34
C VAL A 345 -12.42 21.54 19.24
N VAL A 346 -11.29 20.81 19.25
CA VAL A 346 -11.01 19.80 18.22
C VAL A 346 -12.04 18.67 18.27
N GLN A 347 -12.41 18.22 19.47
CA GLN A 347 -13.47 17.23 19.66
C GLN A 347 -14.83 17.72 19.13
N LYS A 348 -15.17 19.00 19.31
CA LYS A 348 -16.45 19.55 18.81
C LYS A 348 -16.58 19.43 17.29
N PHE A 349 -15.49 19.61 16.57
CA PHE A 349 -15.47 19.51 15.11
C PHE A 349 -15.36 18.07 14.60
N GLY A 350 -15.11 17.08 15.48
CA GLY A 350 -14.88 15.70 15.09
C GLY A 350 -13.54 15.48 14.37
N TYR A 351 -12.60 16.41 14.48
CA TYR A 351 -11.29 16.27 13.85
C TYR A 351 -10.40 15.32 14.65
N GLN A 352 -9.72 14.40 13.97
CA GLN A 352 -8.72 13.54 14.61
C GLN A 352 -7.46 14.30 14.98
N PHE A 353 -7.10 15.32 14.21
CA PHE A 353 -6.06 16.28 14.56
C PHE A 353 -6.36 17.66 13.99
N ALA A 354 -5.87 18.69 14.65
CA ALA A 354 -5.91 20.05 14.15
C ALA A 354 -4.81 20.92 14.77
N VAL A 355 -4.44 21.97 14.05
CA VAL A 355 -3.59 23.04 14.56
C VAL A 355 -4.43 24.28 14.81
N LEU A 356 -4.50 24.70 16.06
CA LEU A 356 -5.25 25.88 16.50
C LEU A 356 -4.33 27.10 16.51
N ASP A 357 -4.77 28.18 15.87
CA ASP A 357 -4.16 29.50 16.02
C ASP A 357 -4.85 30.21 17.19
N PHE A 358 -4.11 30.37 18.29
CA PHE A 358 -4.60 30.97 19.52
C PHE A 358 -3.84 32.25 19.83
N VAL A 359 -4.54 33.30 20.23
CA VAL A 359 -3.94 34.59 20.61
C VAL A 359 -4.35 34.95 22.03
N THR A 360 -3.35 35.17 22.88
CA THR A 360 -3.50 35.63 24.27
C THR A 360 -2.23 36.35 24.70
N GLU A 361 -2.27 37.12 25.79
CA GLU A 361 -1.08 37.78 26.33
C GLU A 361 -0.08 36.75 26.90
N ASN A 362 -0.56 35.72 27.60
CA ASN A 362 0.29 34.69 28.19
C ASN A 362 -0.40 33.31 28.24
N ILE A 363 0.07 32.35 27.44
CA ILE A 363 -0.51 31.00 27.37
C ILE A 363 -0.39 30.18 28.67
N SER A 364 0.48 30.60 29.59
CA SER A 364 0.64 29.99 30.92
C SER A 364 -0.41 30.43 31.94
N LEU A 365 -1.28 31.37 31.58
CA LEU A 365 -2.41 31.80 32.41
C LEU A 365 -3.74 31.38 31.78
N PRO A 366 -4.77 31.08 32.58
CA PRO A 366 -6.07 30.66 32.04
C PRO A 366 -6.70 31.75 31.16
N TYR A 367 -7.17 31.36 29.97
CA TYR A 367 -7.85 32.27 29.04
C TYR A 367 -9.12 32.88 29.63
N THR A 368 -9.73 32.23 30.62
CA THR A 368 -10.87 32.73 31.37
C THR A 368 -10.54 33.94 32.25
N THR A 369 -9.26 34.14 32.58
CA THR A 369 -8.78 35.23 33.44
C THR A 369 -8.24 36.40 32.62
N ILE A 370 -7.34 36.11 31.67
CA ILE A 370 -6.64 37.14 30.89
C ILE A 370 -7.21 37.35 29.48
N GLY A 371 -8.25 36.58 29.12
CA GLY A 371 -8.74 36.51 27.76
C GLY A 371 -7.86 35.67 26.84
N GLY A 372 -8.42 35.29 25.70
CA GLY A 372 -7.70 34.56 24.66
C GLY A 372 -8.68 34.07 23.62
N TYR A 373 -8.28 34.06 22.35
CA TYR A 373 -9.20 33.83 21.24
C TYR A 373 -8.64 32.83 20.25
N ILE A 374 -9.50 31.93 19.79
CA ILE A 374 -9.23 31.01 18.69
C ILE A 374 -9.46 31.76 17.39
N VAL A 375 -8.37 32.02 16.66
CA VAL A 375 -8.37 32.82 15.44
C VAL A 375 -8.63 31.95 14.22
N ASP A 376 -8.02 30.76 14.16
CA ASP A 376 -8.13 29.80 13.04
C ASP A 376 -7.91 28.34 13.51
N ILE A 377 -8.40 27.36 12.74
CA ILE A 377 -8.32 25.90 13.03
C ILE A 377 -7.92 25.11 11.78
N GLU A 378 -6.65 24.79 11.61
CA GLU A 378 -6.11 24.16 10.40
C GLU A 378 -6.00 22.63 10.53
N THR A 379 -6.54 21.88 9.59
CA THR A 379 -6.36 20.41 9.49
C THR A 379 -5.30 20.02 8.44
N ASN A 380 -4.78 20.99 7.67
CA ASN A 380 -3.68 20.83 6.71
C ASN A 380 -2.58 21.88 6.99
N ALA A 381 -2.19 22.00 8.26
CA ALA A 381 -1.09 22.87 8.63
C ALA A 381 0.27 22.26 8.25
N ASP A 382 1.28 23.11 8.06
CA ASP A 382 2.67 22.66 7.94
C ASP A 382 3.20 22.21 9.30
N LEU A 383 3.33 20.89 9.50
CA LEU A 383 3.70 20.32 10.81
C LEU A 383 5.22 20.27 11.04
N ARG A 384 6.02 20.62 10.02
CA ARG A 384 7.49 20.63 10.13
C ARG A 384 7.98 21.55 11.24
N VAL A 385 7.28 22.65 11.47
CA VAL A 385 7.64 23.61 12.51
C VAL A 385 7.63 22.96 13.90
N PHE A 386 6.67 22.08 14.18
CA PHE A 386 6.64 21.35 15.45
C PHE A 386 7.77 20.34 15.50
N CYS A 387 8.01 19.59 14.42
CA CYS A 387 9.08 18.59 14.37
C CYS A 387 10.49 19.19 14.54
N GLN A 388 10.68 20.45 14.12
CA GLN A 388 11.97 21.14 14.19
C GLN A 388 12.23 21.83 15.53
N ASN A 389 11.17 22.27 16.22
CA ASN A 389 11.29 23.12 17.40
C ASN A 389 10.84 22.42 18.69
N CYS A 390 9.98 21.41 18.60
CA CYS A 390 9.45 20.68 19.74
C CYS A 390 10.04 19.27 19.79
N ASN A 391 10.31 18.77 21.00
CA ASN A 391 10.84 17.41 21.20
C ASN A 391 9.71 16.35 21.23
N VAL A 392 8.95 16.24 20.15
CA VAL A 392 7.80 15.32 20.05
C VAL A 392 7.73 14.59 18.71
N ASP A 393 7.33 13.32 18.74
CA ASP A 393 7.04 12.54 17.52
C ASP A 393 5.63 12.86 17.00
N VAL A 394 5.53 13.97 16.27
CA VAL A 394 4.26 14.47 15.70
C VAL A 394 3.59 13.43 14.79
N TYR A 395 4.34 12.86 13.85
CA TYR A 395 3.77 11.92 12.88
C TYR A 395 3.48 10.57 13.52
N GLY A 396 4.27 10.14 14.50
CA GLY A 396 3.93 8.99 15.33
C GLY A 396 2.61 9.18 16.07
N ALA A 397 2.39 10.36 16.68
CA ALA A 397 1.13 10.67 17.35
C ALA A 397 -0.07 10.64 16.38
N ILE A 398 0.10 11.11 15.14
CA ILE A 398 -0.94 11.02 14.10
C ILE A 398 -1.21 9.56 13.71
N LEU A 399 -0.15 8.76 13.48
CA LEU A 399 -0.30 7.35 13.14
C LEU A 399 -0.93 6.52 14.27
N ASP A 400 -0.70 6.89 15.54
CA ASP A 400 -1.33 6.25 16.70
C ASP A 400 -2.86 6.37 16.67
N VAL A 401 -3.41 7.41 16.03
CA VAL A 401 -4.86 7.59 15.91
C VAL A 401 -5.50 6.52 15.03
N TYR A 402 -4.82 6.14 13.95
CA TYR A 402 -5.39 5.27 12.93
C TYR A 402 -4.96 3.81 13.07
N PHE A 403 -3.81 3.56 13.71
CA PHE A 403 -3.21 2.23 13.82
C PHE A 403 -2.95 1.80 15.27
N GLU A 404 -3.43 2.52 16.29
CA GLU A 404 -3.41 2.11 17.71
C GLU A 404 -2.07 1.52 18.22
N LYS A 405 -0.93 2.14 17.87
CA LYS A 405 0.43 1.62 18.16
C LYS A 405 0.69 0.19 17.67
N MET A 406 -0.17 -0.37 16.82
CA MET A 406 -0.02 -1.69 16.24
C MET A 406 1.28 -1.73 15.42
N PRO A 407 2.16 -2.70 15.69
CA PRO A 407 3.33 -2.90 14.86
C PRO A 407 2.89 -3.50 13.52
N ASN A 408 3.32 -2.90 12.41
CA ASN A 408 3.15 -3.43 11.05
C ASN A 408 1.69 -3.85 10.70
N PRO A 409 0.76 -2.89 10.49
CA PRO A 409 -0.64 -3.11 10.11
C PRO A 409 -0.74 -3.64 8.67
N SER A 410 -0.30 -4.88 8.49
CA SER A 410 -0.28 -5.63 7.25
C SER A 410 -1.23 -6.82 7.35
N VAL A 411 -1.73 -7.27 6.22
CA VAL A 411 -2.49 -8.52 6.14
C VAL A 411 -1.54 -9.60 5.62
N PRO A 412 -1.37 -10.72 6.35
CA PRO A 412 -0.54 -11.81 5.88
C PRO A 412 -0.98 -12.32 4.50
N ILE A 413 0.00 -12.59 3.64
CA ILE A 413 -0.23 -13.10 2.29
C ILE A 413 0.34 -14.52 2.21
N ILE A 414 -0.50 -15.49 1.86
CA ILE A 414 -0.10 -16.84 1.47
C ILE A 414 -0.33 -16.96 -0.04
N ALA A 415 0.72 -17.26 -0.79
CA ALA A 415 0.66 -17.30 -2.24
C ALA A 415 1.11 -18.66 -2.79
N VAL A 416 0.44 -19.12 -3.85
CA VAL A 416 0.74 -20.41 -4.49
C VAL A 416 1.01 -20.20 -5.98
N SER A 417 2.18 -20.65 -6.43
CA SER A 417 2.63 -20.69 -7.82
C SER A 417 2.89 -22.13 -8.27
N GLY A 418 3.07 -22.34 -9.58
CA GLY A 418 3.38 -23.64 -10.19
C GLY A 418 2.41 -24.03 -11.30
N THR A 419 2.57 -25.22 -11.88
CA THR A 419 1.78 -25.64 -13.04
C THR A 419 0.39 -26.14 -12.62
N PHE A 420 0.27 -27.06 -11.66
CA PHE A 420 -1.02 -27.61 -11.18
C PHE A 420 -1.12 -27.65 -9.65
N GLY A 421 -2.34 -27.86 -9.13
CA GLY A 421 -2.63 -27.96 -7.68
C GLY A 421 -2.87 -26.63 -6.96
N LYS A 422 -2.56 -25.49 -7.60
CA LYS A 422 -2.64 -24.15 -7.00
C LYS A 422 -3.99 -23.83 -6.36
N SER A 423 -5.06 -23.86 -7.16
CA SER A 423 -6.40 -23.54 -6.69
C SER A 423 -6.83 -24.49 -5.57
N THR A 424 -6.56 -25.80 -5.70
CA THR A 424 -6.92 -26.80 -4.68
C THR A 424 -6.22 -26.56 -3.35
N ILE A 425 -4.92 -26.28 -3.35
CA ILE A 425 -4.17 -25.94 -2.13
C ILE A 425 -4.75 -24.70 -1.46
N LEU A 426 -5.01 -23.64 -2.24
CA LEU A 426 -5.62 -22.41 -1.71
C LEU A 426 -7.02 -22.66 -1.14
N GLN A 427 -7.81 -23.54 -1.76
CA GLN A 427 -9.13 -23.91 -1.25
C GLN A 427 -9.06 -24.68 0.08
N ILE A 428 -8.12 -25.61 0.23
CA ILE A 428 -7.93 -26.33 1.49
C ILE A 428 -7.46 -25.37 2.59
N ILE A 429 -6.48 -24.50 2.29
CA ILE A 429 -6.00 -23.46 3.21
C ILE A 429 -7.16 -22.55 3.64
N ARG A 430 -7.95 -22.06 2.67
CA ARG A 430 -9.15 -21.26 2.92
C ARG A 430 -10.14 -21.99 3.83
N TYR A 431 -10.44 -23.24 3.53
CA TYR A 431 -11.39 -24.05 4.30
C TYR A 431 -10.99 -24.14 5.77
N ILE A 432 -9.71 -24.46 6.03
CA ILE A 432 -9.19 -24.58 7.40
C ILE A 432 -9.25 -23.23 8.11
N LEU A 433 -8.75 -22.16 7.47
CA LEU A 433 -8.72 -20.81 8.07
C LEU A 433 -10.14 -20.28 8.37
N GLN A 434 -11.09 -20.42 7.44
CA GLN A 434 -12.47 -19.96 7.65
C GLN A 434 -13.17 -20.69 8.81
N ARG A 435 -12.87 -21.97 9.02
CA ARG A 435 -13.38 -22.74 10.17
C ARG A 435 -12.77 -22.31 11.50
N CYS A 436 -11.64 -21.62 11.47
CA CYS A 436 -11.04 -20.95 12.62
C CYS A 436 -11.63 -19.55 12.88
N GLY A 437 -12.60 -19.10 12.07
CA GLY A 437 -13.16 -17.75 12.14
C GLY A 437 -12.28 -16.69 11.48
N VAL A 438 -11.30 -17.09 10.67
CA VAL A 438 -10.42 -16.17 9.93
C VAL A 438 -11.05 -15.85 8.58
N GLU A 439 -11.28 -14.57 8.30
CA GLU A 439 -11.78 -14.13 7.00
C GLU A 439 -10.65 -14.17 5.96
N THR A 440 -10.87 -14.88 4.86
CA THR A 440 -9.88 -15.02 3.78
C THR A 440 -10.50 -14.73 2.42
N THR A 441 -9.70 -14.15 1.53
CA THR A 441 -10.07 -13.96 0.12
C THR A 441 -9.00 -14.55 -0.78
N ILE A 442 -9.41 -15.09 -1.94
CA ILE A 442 -8.50 -15.59 -2.97
C ILE A 442 -8.47 -14.58 -4.11
N ASP A 443 -7.28 -14.09 -4.46
CA ASP A 443 -7.04 -13.20 -5.60
C ASP A 443 -6.09 -13.89 -6.58
N SER A 444 -6.35 -13.78 -7.88
CA SER A 444 -5.51 -14.33 -8.95
C SER A 444 -4.82 -13.26 -9.78
N ASP A 445 -5.23 -12.00 -9.64
CA ASP A 445 -4.59 -10.87 -10.27
C ASP A 445 -3.57 -10.26 -9.30
N ILE A 446 -2.41 -9.92 -9.80
CA ILE A 446 -1.34 -9.28 -9.02
C ILE A 446 -1.12 -7.83 -9.46
N ASN A 447 -1.76 -7.40 -10.54
CA ASN A 447 -1.65 -6.04 -11.04
C ASN A 447 -2.42 -5.08 -10.14
N ASN A 448 -1.76 -3.99 -9.75
CA ASN A 448 -2.31 -2.98 -8.84
C ASN A 448 -2.91 -3.61 -7.58
N PHE A 449 -2.26 -4.65 -7.04
CA PHE A 449 -2.85 -5.52 -6.02
C PHE A 449 -3.36 -4.74 -4.81
N TYR A 450 -2.55 -3.84 -4.25
CA TYR A 450 -2.95 -3.06 -3.07
C TYR A 450 -4.02 -2.02 -3.40
N LEU A 451 -4.05 -1.48 -4.63
CA LEU A 451 -5.09 -0.53 -5.04
C LEU A 451 -6.45 -1.21 -5.23
N ARG A 452 -6.49 -2.43 -5.80
CA ARG A 452 -7.73 -3.20 -5.93
C ARG A 452 -8.28 -3.63 -4.57
N ASN A 453 -7.40 -3.78 -3.57
CA ASN A 453 -7.73 -4.28 -2.24
C ASN A 453 -7.82 -3.18 -1.16
N ILE A 454 -8.02 -1.90 -1.51
CA ILE A 454 -8.13 -0.79 -0.54
C ILE A 454 -9.25 -0.99 0.50
N SER A 455 -10.35 -1.60 0.10
CA SER A 455 -11.52 -1.85 0.96
C SER A 455 -11.65 -3.31 1.40
N ASP A 456 -10.58 -4.09 1.25
CA ASP A 456 -10.62 -5.50 1.62
C ASP A 456 -10.63 -5.67 3.15
N THR A 457 -11.50 -6.53 3.66
CA THR A 457 -11.62 -6.79 5.11
C THR A 457 -11.00 -8.10 5.55
N SER A 458 -10.32 -8.83 4.66
CA SER A 458 -9.78 -10.14 5.01
C SER A 458 -8.66 -10.07 6.05
N ASP A 459 -8.63 -11.07 6.92
CA ASP A 459 -7.58 -11.30 7.90
C ASP A 459 -6.31 -11.88 7.26
N ILE A 460 -6.48 -12.69 6.21
CA ILE A 460 -5.40 -13.30 5.42
C ILE A 460 -5.75 -13.25 3.93
N LYS A 461 -4.79 -12.81 3.12
CA LYS A 461 -4.86 -12.83 1.66
C LYS A 461 -4.28 -14.11 1.10
N LEU A 462 -5.07 -14.80 0.30
CA LEU A 462 -4.67 -15.97 -0.44
C LEU A 462 -4.47 -15.58 -1.91
N ILE A 463 -3.32 -15.93 -2.50
CA ILE A 463 -3.00 -15.52 -3.88
C ILE A 463 -2.74 -16.74 -4.75
N GLU A 464 -3.51 -16.87 -5.83
CA GLU A 464 -3.20 -17.78 -6.92
C GLU A 464 -2.28 -17.09 -7.92
N PHE A 465 -0.99 -17.35 -7.82
CA PHE A 465 0.00 -16.72 -8.69
C PHE A 465 0.03 -17.41 -10.06
N ASN A 466 -0.73 -16.86 -11.01
CA ASN A 466 -0.79 -17.36 -12.38
C ASN A 466 -0.92 -16.21 -13.40
N PRO A 467 0.10 -15.35 -13.53
CA PRO A 467 0.04 -14.23 -14.45
C PRO A 467 -0.12 -14.73 -15.89
N SER A 468 -1.13 -14.20 -16.58
CA SER A 468 -1.43 -14.53 -17.99
C SER A 468 -0.41 -13.95 -18.96
N ALA A 469 0.16 -12.79 -18.63
CA ALA A 469 1.25 -12.15 -19.35
C ALA A 469 2.62 -12.51 -18.76
N GLN A 470 3.69 -12.30 -19.54
CA GLN A 470 5.05 -12.30 -18.99
C GLN A 470 5.16 -11.14 -17.99
N ILE A 471 5.52 -11.47 -16.76
CA ILE A 471 5.73 -10.50 -15.69
C ILE A 471 7.21 -10.33 -15.42
N GLU A 472 7.64 -9.09 -15.31
CA GLU A 472 9.03 -8.75 -15.00
C GLU A 472 9.17 -8.08 -13.62
N GLU A 473 8.03 -7.80 -12.98
CA GLU A 473 7.90 -7.05 -11.73
C GLU A 473 6.79 -7.63 -10.85
N ILE A 474 6.97 -7.58 -9.53
CA ILE A 474 6.02 -8.10 -8.55
C ILE A 474 5.90 -7.15 -7.35
N GLU A 475 4.66 -6.89 -6.94
CA GLU A 475 4.33 -5.92 -5.87
C GLU A 475 4.06 -6.60 -4.51
N ILE A 476 3.62 -7.87 -4.54
CA ILE A 476 3.20 -8.64 -3.37
C ILE A 476 4.40 -9.16 -2.57
N GLU A 477 4.23 -9.29 -1.26
CA GLU A 477 5.27 -9.83 -0.36
C GLU A 477 4.68 -10.93 0.54
N PRO A 478 4.58 -12.18 0.04
CA PRO A 478 4.04 -13.29 0.81
C PRO A 478 4.87 -13.61 2.05
N CYS A 479 4.20 -13.93 3.17
CA CYS A 479 4.86 -14.54 4.32
C CYS A 479 5.07 -16.05 4.12
N VAL A 480 4.21 -16.69 3.31
CA VAL A 480 4.37 -18.07 2.87
C VAL A 480 4.16 -18.13 1.36
N GLY A 481 5.16 -18.64 0.65
CA GLY A 481 5.09 -18.96 -0.77
C GLY A 481 5.14 -20.46 -0.98
N ILE A 482 4.33 -20.98 -1.90
CA ILE A 482 4.35 -22.39 -2.30
C ILE A 482 4.61 -22.45 -3.80
N ILE A 483 5.60 -23.24 -4.22
CA ILE A 483 5.77 -23.63 -5.63
C ILE A 483 5.43 -25.11 -5.72
N THR A 484 4.32 -25.42 -6.38
CA THR A 484 3.77 -26.78 -6.40
C THR A 484 4.63 -27.72 -7.24
N ASN A 485 4.84 -27.36 -8.50
CA ASN A 485 5.58 -28.08 -9.53
C ASN A 485 5.80 -27.16 -10.74
N THR A 486 6.76 -27.52 -11.59
CA THR A 486 7.10 -26.77 -12.80
C THR A 486 7.31 -27.72 -13.97
N LEU A 487 6.42 -27.65 -14.96
CA LEU A 487 6.49 -28.49 -16.16
C LEU A 487 6.85 -27.74 -17.44
N ASP A 488 6.70 -26.42 -17.46
CA ASP A 488 6.91 -25.60 -18.65
C ASP A 488 7.94 -24.49 -18.40
N GLU A 489 8.74 -24.17 -19.43
CA GLU A 489 9.83 -23.18 -19.33
C GLU A 489 9.32 -21.79 -18.93
N ASN A 490 8.14 -21.40 -19.43
CA ASN A 490 7.52 -20.11 -19.10
C ASN A 490 7.19 -19.98 -17.60
N GLN A 491 6.90 -21.10 -16.92
CA GLN A 491 6.64 -21.12 -15.49
C GLN A 491 7.93 -20.96 -14.66
N ILE A 492 9.10 -21.32 -15.20
CA ILE A 492 10.39 -21.19 -14.51
C ILE A 492 10.68 -19.71 -14.20
N GLU A 493 10.58 -18.83 -15.19
CA GLU A 493 10.82 -17.39 -15.02
C GLU A 493 9.87 -16.78 -13.99
N LYS A 494 8.58 -17.15 -14.07
CA LYS A 494 7.54 -16.72 -13.11
C LYS A 494 7.89 -17.15 -11.67
N ASN A 495 8.32 -18.40 -11.51
CA ASN A 495 8.69 -18.97 -10.21
C ASN A 495 9.97 -18.33 -9.64
N ILE A 496 10.93 -17.95 -10.48
CA ILE A 496 12.11 -17.18 -10.05
C ILE A 496 11.68 -15.84 -9.46
N LEU A 497 10.87 -15.07 -10.17
CA LEU A 497 10.39 -13.78 -9.67
C LEU A 497 9.53 -13.95 -8.40
N PHE A 498 8.66 -14.96 -8.37
CA PHE A 498 7.87 -15.31 -7.21
C PHE A 498 8.73 -15.61 -5.97
N SER A 499 9.79 -16.41 -6.12
CA SER A 499 10.69 -16.78 -5.01
C SER A 499 11.41 -15.59 -4.37
N ARG A 500 11.69 -14.53 -5.14
CA ARG A 500 12.30 -13.27 -4.66
C ARG A 500 11.31 -12.39 -3.89
N SER A 501 10.01 -12.57 -4.11
CA SER A 501 8.98 -11.75 -3.51
C SER A 501 8.68 -12.10 -2.05
N ILE A 502 9.01 -13.33 -1.63
CA ILE A 502 8.73 -13.83 -0.28
C ILE A 502 9.50 -13.01 0.76
N LYS A 503 8.83 -12.67 1.87
CA LYS A 503 9.43 -11.92 2.99
C LYS A 503 10.66 -12.65 3.54
N GLU A 504 11.69 -11.90 3.95
CA GLU A 504 12.95 -12.48 4.44
C GLU A 504 12.76 -13.38 5.69
N ASN A 505 11.79 -13.04 6.55
CA ASN A 505 11.39 -13.85 7.70
C ASN A 505 10.24 -14.85 7.40
N GLY A 506 9.91 -15.04 6.12
CA GLY A 506 8.87 -15.97 5.67
C GLY A 506 9.39 -17.36 5.32
N TYR A 507 8.55 -18.14 4.64
CA TYR A 507 8.83 -19.50 4.21
C TYR A 507 8.51 -19.71 2.73
N LEU A 508 9.42 -20.36 2.00
CA LEU A 508 9.20 -20.84 0.64
C LEU A 508 9.15 -22.37 0.65
N ILE A 509 7.97 -22.92 0.33
CA ILE A 509 7.69 -24.34 0.27
C ILE A 509 7.92 -24.83 -1.15
N LEU A 510 8.80 -25.81 -1.29
CA LEU A 510 9.17 -26.40 -2.57
C LEU A 510 8.92 -27.91 -2.54
N ASN A 511 8.41 -28.46 -3.64
CA ASN A 511 8.38 -29.91 -3.84
C ASN A 511 9.80 -30.42 -4.10
N ALA A 512 10.26 -31.41 -3.32
CA ALA A 512 11.57 -32.03 -3.49
C ALA A 512 11.74 -32.70 -4.87
N ASN A 513 10.63 -33.13 -5.48
CA ASN A 513 10.62 -33.71 -6.83
C ASN A 513 10.68 -32.66 -7.95
N ASP A 514 10.54 -31.36 -7.67
CA ASP A 514 10.65 -30.32 -8.70
C ASP A 514 12.13 -30.21 -9.15
N PRO A 515 12.45 -30.40 -10.45
CA PRO A 515 13.81 -30.35 -10.95
C PRO A 515 14.44 -28.94 -10.83
N PHE A 516 13.63 -27.88 -10.76
CA PHE A 516 14.09 -26.50 -10.70
C PHE A 516 14.12 -25.91 -9.28
N LYS A 517 13.80 -26.71 -8.24
CA LYS A 517 13.76 -26.26 -6.84
C LYS A 517 15.00 -25.49 -6.37
N TYR A 518 16.19 -25.90 -6.82
CA TYR A 518 17.45 -25.24 -6.45
C TYR A 518 17.58 -23.84 -7.05
N LEU A 519 17.01 -23.62 -8.25
CA LEU A 519 16.99 -22.31 -8.89
C LEU A 519 16.14 -21.33 -8.09
N TYR A 520 14.99 -21.80 -7.60
CA TYR A 520 14.08 -20.99 -6.77
C TYR A 520 14.68 -20.75 -5.38
N GLY A 521 15.21 -21.79 -4.74
CA GLY A 521 15.87 -21.70 -3.45
C GLY A 521 17.07 -20.74 -3.44
N ALA A 522 17.86 -20.70 -4.53
CA ALA A 522 19.00 -19.79 -4.65
C ALA A 522 18.61 -18.30 -4.81
N LYS A 523 17.36 -18.01 -5.19
CA LYS A 523 16.85 -16.65 -5.38
C LYS A 523 16.01 -16.16 -4.21
N ALA A 524 15.52 -17.06 -3.38
CA ALA A 524 14.79 -16.77 -2.16
C ALA A 524 15.73 -16.26 -1.05
N ARG A 525 15.23 -15.33 -0.24
CA ARG A 525 15.91 -14.79 0.96
C ARG A 525 15.27 -15.26 2.27
N CYS A 526 14.41 -16.27 2.18
CA CYS A 526 13.57 -16.75 3.26
C CYS A 526 13.92 -18.20 3.62
N GLN A 527 13.23 -18.77 4.61
CA GLN A 527 13.45 -20.16 5.00
C GLN A 527 12.89 -21.11 3.93
N ILE A 528 13.70 -22.08 3.50
CA ILE A 528 13.29 -23.07 2.50
C ILE A 528 12.74 -24.31 3.19
N VAL A 529 11.50 -24.66 2.87
CA VAL A 529 10.82 -25.86 3.38
C VAL A 529 10.64 -26.87 2.25
N PHE A 530 11.21 -28.06 2.38
CA PHE A 530 10.98 -29.12 1.42
C PHE A 530 9.76 -29.96 1.77
N THR A 531 8.99 -30.29 0.75
CA THR A 531 7.88 -31.26 0.82
C THR A 531 8.22 -32.48 -0.02
N SER A 532 7.98 -33.68 0.49
CA SER A 532 8.25 -34.93 -0.25
C SER A 532 7.27 -36.04 0.11
N ALA A 533 6.67 -36.68 -0.90
CA ALA A 533 5.88 -37.89 -0.71
C ALA A 533 6.75 -39.14 -0.44
N LYS A 534 8.07 -38.99 -0.32
CA LYS A 534 9.02 -40.08 -0.05
C LYS A 534 10.09 -39.66 0.96
N PHE A 535 10.23 -40.41 2.04
CA PHE A 535 11.28 -40.20 3.04
C PHE A 535 12.70 -40.49 2.53
N ASP A 536 12.85 -41.41 1.58
CA ASP A 536 14.15 -41.83 1.06
C ASP A 536 14.76 -40.87 0.01
N HIS A 537 14.06 -39.78 -0.32
CA HIS A 537 14.51 -38.80 -1.31
C HIS A 537 15.88 -38.19 -0.90
N PRO A 538 16.92 -38.25 -1.75
CA PRO A 538 18.27 -37.79 -1.38
C PRO A 538 18.31 -36.33 -0.93
N ASP A 539 17.61 -35.44 -1.66
CA ASP A 539 17.56 -34.02 -1.32
C ASP A 539 16.84 -33.76 0.01
N LEU A 540 15.85 -34.59 0.38
CA LEU A 540 15.17 -34.48 1.67
C LEU A 540 16.11 -34.86 2.81
N LYS A 541 16.82 -35.98 2.68
CA LYS A 541 17.80 -36.44 3.69
C LYS A 541 18.89 -35.40 3.91
N ALA A 542 19.46 -34.84 2.84
CA ALA A 542 20.44 -33.76 2.94
C ALA A 542 19.86 -32.52 3.64
N HIS A 543 18.60 -32.17 3.38
CA HIS A 543 17.93 -31.04 4.03
C HIS A 543 17.73 -31.25 5.53
N ILE A 544 17.37 -32.48 5.95
CA ILE A 544 17.26 -32.89 7.36
C ILE A 544 18.62 -32.85 8.05
N GLU A 545 19.67 -33.37 7.42
CA GLU A 545 21.05 -33.33 7.94
C GLU A 545 21.54 -31.89 8.17
N LEU A 546 21.14 -30.97 7.29
CA LEU A 546 21.39 -29.54 7.41
C LEU A 546 20.48 -28.82 8.43
N LYS A 547 19.64 -29.56 9.17
CA LYS A 547 18.68 -29.03 10.16
C LYS A 547 17.72 -27.99 9.57
N LYS A 548 17.33 -28.17 8.31
CA LYS A 548 16.38 -27.28 7.65
C LYS A 548 14.96 -27.86 7.70
N PRO A 549 13.94 -27.00 7.80
CA PRO A 549 12.56 -27.46 7.94
C PRO A 549 12.07 -28.25 6.72
N CYS A 550 11.27 -29.29 6.95
CA CYS A 550 10.63 -30.07 5.89
C CYS A 550 9.37 -30.79 6.39
N VAL A 551 8.52 -31.20 5.44
CA VAL A 551 7.34 -32.04 5.68
C VAL A 551 7.36 -33.19 4.69
N TYR A 552 7.24 -34.42 5.16
CA TYR A 552 7.38 -35.58 4.30
C TYR A 552 6.47 -36.74 4.71
N LEU A 553 6.31 -37.70 3.80
CA LEU A 553 5.60 -38.94 4.07
C LEU A 553 6.59 -40.05 4.45
N GLU A 554 6.36 -40.68 5.61
CA GLU A 554 7.08 -41.85 6.11
C GLU A 554 6.06 -42.87 6.64
N ASP A 555 6.06 -44.09 6.10
CA ASP A 555 5.14 -45.18 6.51
C ASP A 555 3.64 -44.77 6.55
N ASP A 556 3.15 -44.14 5.48
CA ASP A 556 1.79 -43.56 5.38
C ASP A 556 1.46 -42.46 6.42
N SER A 557 2.45 -42.02 7.21
CA SER A 557 2.33 -40.93 8.16
C SER A 557 2.97 -39.66 7.62
N ILE A 558 2.23 -38.55 7.70
CA ILE A 558 2.79 -37.22 7.49
C ILE A 558 3.69 -36.91 8.69
N THR A 559 4.91 -36.49 8.42
CA THR A 559 5.91 -36.13 9.42
C THR A 559 6.40 -34.72 9.14
N ILE A 560 6.45 -33.89 10.18
CA ILE A 560 6.95 -32.52 10.16
C ILE A 560 8.29 -32.50 10.88
N PHE A 561 9.31 -31.93 10.27
CA PHE A 561 10.60 -31.63 10.91
C PHE A 561 10.81 -30.13 10.86
N ASP A 562 10.91 -29.48 12.02
CA ASP A 562 11.05 -28.02 12.12
C ASP A 562 12.51 -27.53 12.06
N GLY A 563 13.47 -28.45 11.98
CA GLY A 563 14.91 -28.21 12.06
C GLY A 563 15.54 -28.71 13.36
N ASN A 564 14.74 -28.91 14.40
CA ASN A 564 15.18 -29.41 15.70
C ASN A 564 14.47 -30.71 16.07
N GLU A 565 13.14 -30.72 15.98
CA GLU A 565 12.29 -31.81 16.41
C GLU A 565 11.49 -32.39 15.24
N THR A 566 11.19 -33.68 15.37
CA THR A 566 10.37 -34.43 14.43
C THR A 566 9.02 -34.75 15.07
N PHE A 567 7.94 -34.33 14.42
CA PHE A 567 6.59 -34.53 14.86
C PHE A 567 5.82 -35.40 13.84
N LYS A 568 5.32 -36.56 14.30
CA LYS A 568 4.39 -37.37 13.50
C LYS A 568 3.00 -36.74 13.59
N PHE A 569 2.51 -36.26 12.45
CA PHE A 569 1.30 -35.44 12.37
C PHE A 569 0.02 -36.30 12.30
N CYS A 570 -0.22 -37.01 11.20
CA CYS A 570 -1.31 -37.99 11.08
C CYS A 570 -1.09 -38.91 9.88
N SER A 571 -1.87 -40.00 9.79
CA SER A 571 -1.84 -40.85 8.60
C SER A 571 -2.56 -40.19 7.43
N VAL A 572 -1.99 -40.28 6.22
CA VAL A 572 -2.68 -39.80 5.00
C VAL A 572 -4.00 -40.53 4.75
N LYS A 573 -4.17 -41.76 5.27
CA LYS A 573 -5.40 -42.54 5.13
C LYS A 573 -6.58 -41.94 5.90
N GLU A 574 -6.31 -41.14 6.92
CA GLU A 574 -7.34 -40.42 7.69
C GLU A 574 -7.90 -39.23 6.91
N ILE A 575 -7.18 -38.74 5.89
CA ILE A 575 -7.54 -37.55 5.12
C ILE A 575 -8.36 -37.97 3.89
N PRO A 576 -9.66 -37.64 3.78
CA PRO A 576 -10.51 -38.13 2.68
C PRO A 576 -10.00 -37.72 1.29
N TYR A 577 -9.38 -36.55 1.17
CA TYR A 577 -8.84 -36.05 -0.09
C TYR A 577 -7.68 -36.91 -0.65
N SER A 578 -6.99 -37.69 0.19
CA SER A 578 -5.91 -38.59 -0.26
C SER A 578 -6.43 -39.85 -0.97
N TYR A 579 -7.73 -40.16 -0.83
CA TYR A 579 -8.35 -41.42 -1.22
C TYR A 579 -7.60 -42.63 -0.67
N ASP A 580 -7.54 -42.76 0.67
CA ASP A 580 -6.86 -43.85 1.37
C ASP A 580 -5.35 -43.92 1.03
N GLY A 581 -4.73 -42.75 0.81
CA GLY A 581 -3.33 -42.64 0.41
C GLY A 581 -3.03 -43.07 -1.03
N LYS A 582 -4.05 -43.28 -1.87
CA LYS A 582 -3.88 -43.80 -3.24
C LYS A 582 -3.63 -42.72 -4.29
N LEU A 583 -3.96 -41.46 -4.03
CA LEU A 583 -3.73 -40.38 -5.00
C LEU A 583 -2.46 -39.59 -4.67
N LYS A 584 -1.40 -39.81 -5.44
CA LYS A 584 -0.08 -39.19 -5.20
C LYS A 584 -0.10 -37.66 -5.26
N PHE A 585 -0.74 -37.07 -6.27
CA PHE A 585 -0.83 -35.61 -6.39
C PHE A 585 -1.63 -35.00 -5.23
N ALA A 586 -2.61 -35.72 -4.67
CA ALA A 586 -3.38 -35.27 -3.52
C ALA A 586 -2.51 -35.28 -2.26
N ILE A 587 -1.69 -36.31 -2.08
CA ILE A 587 -0.68 -36.37 -1.01
C ILE A 587 0.29 -35.19 -1.12
N GLU A 588 0.85 -34.91 -2.30
CA GLU A 588 1.76 -33.77 -2.47
C GLU A 588 1.10 -32.43 -2.09
N ASN A 589 -0.14 -32.20 -2.54
CA ASN A 589 -0.91 -31.01 -2.16
C ASN A 589 -1.14 -30.95 -0.64
N ILE A 590 -1.47 -32.09 -0.01
CA ILE A 590 -1.67 -32.19 1.45
C ILE A 590 -0.40 -31.81 2.20
N LEU A 591 0.77 -32.34 1.79
CA LEU A 591 2.05 -32.01 2.43
C LEU A 591 2.37 -30.51 2.33
N GLN A 592 2.06 -29.89 1.19
CA GLN A 592 2.23 -28.45 0.97
C GLN A 592 1.27 -27.60 1.81
N VAL A 593 0.00 -28.02 1.96
CA VAL A 593 -0.96 -27.37 2.85
C VAL A 593 -0.51 -27.46 4.30
N VAL A 594 -0.10 -28.64 4.76
CA VAL A 594 0.37 -28.87 6.13
C VAL A 594 1.61 -28.01 6.40
N ALA A 595 2.59 -28.02 5.50
CA ALA A 595 3.76 -27.16 5.61
C ALA A 595 3.39 -25.67 5.68
N ALA A 596 2.49 -25.21 4.80
CA ALA A 596 2.10 -23.81 4.74
C ALA A 596 1.43 -23.32 6.01
N LEU A 597 0.48 -24.09 6.53
CA LEU A 597 -0.26 -23.71 7.73
C LEU A 597 0.60 -23.86 8.99
N TYR A 598 1.38 -24.93 9.10
CA TYR A 598 2.25 -25.17 10.26
C TYR A 598 3.31 -24.07 10.40
N PHE A 599 4.07 -23.78 9.34
CA PHE A 599 5.13 -22.75 9.40
C PHE A 599 4.57 -21.33 9.38
N TYR A 600 3.33 -21.13 8.93
CA TYR A 600 2.61 -19.88 9.19
C TYR A 600 2.27 -19.67 10.68
N GLY A 601 2.12 -20.76 11.44
CA GLY A 601 1.85 -20.75 12.87
C GLY A 601 0.44 -21.21 13.27
N VAL A 602 -0.27 -21.93 12.39
CA VAL A 602 -1.54 -22.58 12.76
C VAL A 602 -1.25 -23.80 13.64
N ASP A 603 -2.00 -23.94 14.72
CA ASP A 603 -1.90 -25.08 15.63
C ASP A 603 -2.09 -26.41 14.87
N PRO A 604 -1.17 -27.38 15.04
CA PRO A 604 -1.26 -28.70 14.39
C PRO A 604 -2.59 -29.42 14.64
N GLU A 605 -3.17 -29.31 15.84
CA GLU A 605 -4.45 -29.97 16.17
C GLU A 605 -5.60 -29.38 15.35
N ILE A 606 -5.57 -28.06 15.10
CA ILE A 606 -6.54 -27.37 14.25
C ILE A 606 -6.39 -27.81 12.79
N ILE A 607 -5.15 -27.86 12.29
CA ILE A 607 -4.87 -28.34 10.93
C ILE A 607 -5.41 -29.77 10.79
N TYR A 608 -5.07 -30.67 11.72
CA TYR A 608 -5.51 -32.06 11.71
C TYR A 608 -7.03 -32.17 11.66
N LYS A 609 -7.71 -31.54 12.63
CA LYS A 609 -9.17 -31.60 12.77
C LYS A 609 -9.91 -31.25 11.49
N PHE A 610 -9.55 -30.15 10.85
CA PHE A 610 -10.26 -29.69 9.65
C PHE A 610 -9.77 -30.40 8.38
N LEU A 611 -8.53 -30.87 8.34
CA LEU A 611 -8.01 -31.62 7.18
C LEU A 611 -8.68 -33.00 7.05
N ILE A 612 -8.97 -33.70 8.15
CA ILE A 612 -9.71 -34.97 8.11
C ILE A 612 -11.20 -34.80 7.77
N GLU A 613 -11.76 -33.61 8.01
CA GLU A 613 -13.13 -33.27 7.59
C GLU A 613 -13.20 -32.85 6.11
N TYR A 614 -12.08 -32.38 5.54
CA TYR A 614 -12.05 -31.84 4.19
C TYR A 614 -12.35 -32.92 3.14
N LYS A 615 -13.38 -32.67 2.34
CA LYS A 615 -13.74 -33.45 1.16
C LYS A 615 -13.65 -32.53 -0.05
N ASN A 616 -12.93 -32.97 -1.07
CA ASN A 616 -12.85 -32.24 -2.34
C ASN A 616 -14.13 -32.45 -3.17
N ASP A 617 -15.23 -31.90 -2.66
CA ASP A 617 -16.57 -32.07 -3.20
C ASP A 617 -17.10 -30.79 -3.85
N SER A 618 -18.32 -30.89 -4.37
CA SER A 618 -19.06 -29.80 -5.02
C SER A 618 -19.35 -28.58 -4.15
N HIS A 619 -19.20 -28.65 -2.83
CA HIS A 619 -19.38 -27.49 -1.95
C HIS A 619 -18.06 -26.75 -1.76
N GLN A 620 -16.98 -27.52 -1.56
CA GLN A 620 -15.68 -26.94 -1.22
C GLN A 620 -14.90 -26.47 -2.44
N ASN A 621 -14.89 -27.27 -3.51
CA ASN A 621 -14.05 -27.03 -4.68
C ASN A 621 -14.73 -27.54 -5.96
N PRO A 622 -15.84 -26.91 -6.39
CA PRO A 622 -16.62 -27.38 -7.51
C PRO A 622 -15.87 -27.23 -8.85
N GLY A 623 -15.97 -28.24 -9.71
CA GLY A 623 -15.30 -28.28 -11.02
C GLY A 623 -13.83 -28.70 -10.97
N LYS A 624 -13.27 -28.97 -9.78
CA LYS A 624 -11.83 -29.19 -9.55
C LYS A 624 -11.57 -30.58 -8.98
N PHE A 625 -11.35 -31.56 -9.84
CA PHE A 625 -11.13 -32.96 -9.49
C PHE A 625 -12.21 -33.53 -8.54
N ASN A 626 -13.49 -33.28 -8.84
CA ASN A 626 -14.59 -33.86 -8.07
C ASN A 626 -14.93 -35.25 -8.61
N ILE A 627 -15.14 -36.23 -7.73
CA ILE A 627 -15.54 -37.59 -8.11
C ILE A 627 -16.95 -37.89 -7.55
N PHE A 628 -17.82 -38.39 -8.41
CA PHE A 628 -19.16 -38.85 -8.08
C PHE A 628 -19.31 -40.31 -8.46
N ASP A 629 -19.97 -41.11 -7.62
CA ASP A 629 -20.42 -42.46 -8.00
C ASP A 629 -21.87 -42.38 -8.47
N ILE A 630 -22.09 -42.71 -9.75
CA ILE A 630 -23.42 -42.78 -10.36
C ILE A 630 -23.65 -44.19 -10.87
N ASN A 631 -24.44 -44.97 -10.13
CA ASN A 631 -24.78 -46.36 -10.46
C ASN A 631 -23.54 -47.26 -10.67
N GLY A 632 -22.45 -47.03 -9.93
CA GLY A 632 -21.20 -47.77 -10.03
C GLY A 632 -20.29 -47.33 -11.18
N VAL A 633 -20.54 -46.17 -11.79
CA VAL A 633 -19.63 -45.46 -12.71
C VAL A 633 -19.07 -44.25 -11.96
N LYS A 634 -17.73 -44.10 -11.96
CA LYS A 634 -17.07 -42.95 -11.32
C LYS A 634 -16.98 -41.77 -12.29
N VAL A 635 -17.76 -40.74 -12.06
CA VAL A 635 -17.76 -39.50 -12.85
C VAL A 635 -16.79 -38.51 -12.21
N ILE A 636 -15.76 -38.12 -12.96
CA ILE A 636 -14.70 -37.23 -12.53
C ILE A 636 -14.84 -35.93 -13.32
N ILE A 637 -14.79 -34.78 -12.64
CA ILE A 637 -14.89 -33.45 -13.26
C ILE A 637 -13.67 -32.63 -12.88
N ASP A 638 -12.97 -32.11 -13.88
CA ASP A 638 -11.78 -31.29 -13.67
C ASP A 638 -11.61 -30.23 -14.79
N ASP A 639 -11.08 -29.06 -14.46
CA ASP A 639 -10.93 -27.91 -15.36
C ASP A 639 -9.55 -27.83 -16.01
N ILE A 640 -8.92 -28.98 -16.18
CA ILE A 640 -7.60 -29.14 -16.78
C ILE A 640 -7.49 -28.38 -18.11
N GLN A 641 -6.36 -27.70 -18.28
CA GLN A 641 -6.04 -26.87 -19.44
C GLN A 641 -4.82 -27.37 -20.25
N LYS A 642 -4.11 -28.40 -19.76
CA LYS A 642 -2.89 -28.92 -20.39
C LYS A 642 -2.96 -30.45 -20.56
N LYS A 643 -2.58 -30.95 -21.73
CA LYS A 643 -2.60 -32.36 -22.10
C LYS A 643 -1.74 -33.22 -21.17
N GLU A 644 -0.58 -32.70 -20.78
CA GLU A 644 0.36 -33.37 -19.88
C GLU A 644 -0.28 -33.63 -18.51
N HIS A 645 -1.10 -32.69 -18.02
CA HIS A 645 -1.80 -32.83 -16.75
C HIS A 645 -2.88 -33.90 -16.82
N VAL A 646 -3.61 -34.01 -17.94
CA VAL A 646 -4.58 -35.10 -18.16
C VAL A 646 -3.89 -36.46 -18.03
N LYS A 647 -2.70 -36.64 -18.64
CA LYS A 647 -1.93 -37.89 -18.54
C LYS A 647 -1.53 -38.24 -17.11
N ILE A 648 -0.99 -37.27 -16.37
CA ILE A 648 -0.59 -37.44 -14.96
C ILE A 648 -1.79 -37.85 -14.11
N VAL A 649 -2.94 -37.22 -14.31
CA VAL A 649 -4.16 -37.58 -13.58
C VAL A 649 -4.58 -39.01 -13.89
N ILE A 650 -4.62 -39.41 -15.17
CA ILE A 650 -5.00 -40.78 -15.58
C ILE A 650 -4.11 -41.84 -14.92
N GLU A 651 -2.79 -41.64 -14.91
CA GLU A 651 -1.83 -42.58 -14.28
C GLU A 651 -2.11 -42.79 -12.78
N ASN A 652 -2.76 -41.83 -12.12
CA ASN A 652 -3.14 -41.93 -10.71
C ASN A 652 -4.55 -42.50 -10.51
N LEU A 653 -5.42 -42.46 -11.53
CA LEU A 653 -6.78 -42.99 -11.43
C LEU A 653 -6.82 -44.53 -11.37
N GLU A 654 -5.84 -45.21 -11.95
CA GLU A 654 -5.69 -46.67 -11.83
C GLU A 654 -5.55 -47.10 -10.36
N GLN A 655 -4.88 -46.28 -9.53
CA GLN A 655 -4.64 -46.58 -8.12
C GLN A 655 -5.94 -46.56 -7.29
N ILE A 656 -7.00 -45.90 -7.79
CA ILE A 656 -8.35 -45.91 -7.19
C ILE A 656 -9.34 -46.79 -7.97
N GLU A 657 -8.83 -47.82 -8.66
CA GLU A 657 -9.60 -48.85 -9.36
C GLU A 657 -10.40 -48.33 -10.57
N ILE A 658 -9.94 -47.26 -11.21
CA ILE A 658 -10.52 -46.74 -12.45
C ILE A 658 -9.60 -47.11 -13.62
N CYS A 659 -9.79 -48.32 -14.15
CA CYS A 659 -8.90 -48.86 -15.19
C CYS A 659 -9.30 -48.45 -16.62
N LYS A 660 -10.52 -47.94 -16.80
CA LYS A 660 -11.12 -47.67 -18.11
C LYS A 660 -11.88 -46.36 -18.05
N LEU A 661 -11.49 -45.40 -18.89
CA LEU A 661 -12.06 -44.06 -18.93
C LEU A 661 -12.81 -43.80 -20.24
N LEU A 662 -13.92 -43.07 -20.12
CA LEU A 662 -14.58 -42.34 -21.20
C LEU A 662 -14.33 -40.85 -20.99
N PHE A 663 -13.87 -40.15 -22.00
CA PHE A 663 -13.58 -38.71 -21.94
C PHE A 663 -14.75 -37.92 -22.50
N VAL A 664 -15.11 -36.85 -21.80
CA VAL A 664 -16.12 -35.88 -22.22
C VAL A 664 -15.47 -34.52 -22.26
N CYS A 665 -15.48 -33.85 -23.40
CA CYS A 665 -14.96 -32.49 -23.49
C CYS A 665 -15.75 -31.62 -24.47
N ASP A 666 -15.55 -30.32 -24.37
CA ASP A 666 -15.95 -29.39 -25.43
C ASP A 666 -15.07 -29.61 -26.68
N SER A 667 -15.59 -29.32 -27.87
CA SER A 667 -14.82 -29.41 -29.12
C SER A 667 -13.54 -28.59 -29.10
N THR A 668 -13.54 -27.42 -28.44
CA THR A 668 -12.36 -26.55 -28.30
C THR A 668 -11.25 -27.16 -27.43
N LYS A 669 -11.59 -28.15 -26.58
CA LYS A 669 -10.65 -28.83 -25.68
C LYS A 669 -10.23 -30.21 -26.19
N LYS A 670 -10.61 -30.59 -27.41
CA LYS A 670 -10.33 -31.92 -27.97
C LYS A 670 -8.82 -32.26 -28.01
N ASP A 671 -7.98 -31.25 -28.20
CA ASP A 671 -6.51 -31.41 -28.24
C ASP A 671 -5.93 -31.90 -26.90
N LEU A 672 -6.65 -31.72 -25.78
CA LEU A 672 -6.21 -32.21 -24.47
C LEU A 672 -6.26 -33.74 -24.37
N ILE A 673 -7.03 -34.41 -25.23
CA ILE A 673 -7.32 -35.86 -25.17
C ILE A 673 -7.09 -36.55 -26.53
N ASP A 674 -6.39 -35.89 -27.44
CA ASP A 674 -6.05 -36.41 -28.77
C ASP A 674 -5.24 -37.72 -28.72
N PHE A 675 -4.45 -37.91 -27.66
CA PHE A 675 -3.63 -39.09 -27.38
C PHE A 675 -4.45 -40.34 -27.03
N VAL A 676 -5.75 -40.21 -26.78
CA VAL A 676 -6.63 -41.36 -26.57
C VAL A 676 -6.80 -42.09 -27.91
N GLU A 677 -6.25 -43.30 -28.00
CA GLU A 677 -6.26 -44.13 -29.21
C GLU A 677 -7.68 -44.61 -29.56
N ASP A 678 -8.41 -45.08 -28.55
CA ASP A 678 -9.80 -45.53 -28.69
C ASP A 678 -10.76 -44.34 -28.81
N LYS A 679 -11.08 -43.95 -30.04
CA LYS A 679 -11.99 -42.83 -30.32
C LYS A 679 -13.43 -43.08 -29.88
N GLU A 680 -13.86 -44.33 -29.68
CA GLU A 680 -15.22 -44.62 -29.18
C GLU A 680 -15.39 -44.19 -27.71
N ARG A 681 -14.27 -44.11 -26.98
CA ARG A 681 -14.17 -43.63 -25.60
C ARG A 681 -14.07 -42.11 -25.47
N VAL A 682 -14.18 -41.38 -26.57
CA VAL A 682 -14.19 -39.91 -26.55
C VAL A 682 -15.54 -39.40 -27.02
N VAL A 683 -16.16 -38.56 -26.20
CA VAL A 683 -17.41 -37.86 -26.52
C VAL A 683 -17.11 -36.36 -26.48
N TYR A 684 -17.30 -35.68 -27.60
CA TYR A 684 -17.13 -34.22 -27.65
C TYR A 684 -18.24 -33.58 -28.48
N LYS A 685 -18.60 -32.35 -28.14
CA LYS A 685 -19.60 -31.54 -28.84
C LYS A 685 -19.20 -30.08 -28.73
N ASP A 686 -19.58 -29.29 -29.74
CA ASP A 686 -19.53 -27.82 -29.66
C ASP A 686 -20.66 -27.35 -28.75
N ILE A 687 -20.32 -26.83 -27.57
CA ILE A 687 -21.29 -26.45 -26.55
C ILE A 687 -21.76 -25.02 -26.80
N LYS A 688 -23.04 -24.86 -27.16
CA LYS A 688 -23.66 -23.53 -27.36
C LYS A 688 -24.64 -23.18 -26.25
N VAL A 689 -25.31 -24.19 -25.70
CA VAL A 689 -26.24 -24.05 -24.58
C VAL A 689 -25.95 -25.12 -23.52
N PHE A 690 -26.35 -24.88 -22.28
CA PHE A 690 -26.14 -25.83 -21.19
C PHE A 690 -26.79 -27.21 -21.45
N GLY A 691 -27.89 -27.26 -22.22
CA GLY A 691 -28.50 -28.52 -22.65
C GLY A 691 -27.55 -29.44 -23.44
N ASP A 692 -26.58 -28.87 -24.17
CA ASP A 692 -25.56 -29.64 -24.90
C ASP A 692 -24.64 -30.40 -23.93
N VAL A 693 -24.37 -29.85 -22.75
CA VAL A 693 -23.58 -30.48 -21.68
C VAL A 693 -24.31 -31.71 -21.14
N VAL A 694 -25.61 -31.57 -20.88
CA VAL A 694 -26.45 -32.65 -20.39
C VAL A 694 -26.52 -33.80 -21.40
N GLU A 695 -26.65 -33.49 -22.69
CA GLU A 695 -26.61 -34.47 -23.77
C GLU A 695 -25.27 -35.19 -23.87
N LEU A 696 -24.16 -34.44 -23.83
CA LEU A 696 -22.78 -34.96 -23.84
C LEU A 696 -22.57 -36.00 -22.75
N ILE A 697 -22.93 -35.64 -21.52
CA ILE A 697 -22.72 -36.49 -20.34
C ILE A 697 -23.67 -37.68 -20.39
N SER A 698 -24.93 -37.48 -20.80
CA SER A 698 -25.88 -38.58 -20.98
C SER A 698 -25.38 -39.60 -22.02
N ALA A 699 -24.75 -39.13 -23.10
CA ALA A 699 -24.15 -40.00 -24.11
C ALA A 699 -22.98 -40.80 -23.55
N ALA A 700 -22.10 -40.17 -22.76
CA ALA A 700 -20.99 -40.85 -22.11
C ALA A 700 -21.45 -41.87 -21.05
N MET A 701 -22.41 -41.50 -20.21
CA MET A 701 -22.98 -42.37 -19.18
C MET A 701 -23.71 -43.59 -19.76
N LYS A 702 -24.29 -43.49 -20.96
CA LYS A 702 -24.88 -44.64 -21.68
C LYS A 702 -23.83 -45.62 -22.19
N ARG A 703 -22.60 -45.15 -22.47
CA ARG A 703 -21.48 -45.98 -22.95
C ARG A 703 -20.68 -46.60 -21.81
N ALA A 704 -20.62 -45.92 -20.66
CA ALA A 704 -19.87 -46.35 -19.50
C ALA A 704 -20.50 -47.59 -18.84
N LYS A 705 -19.65 -48.56 -18.48
CA LYS A 705 -20.04 -49.76 -17.73
C LYS A 705 -19.72 -49.61 -16.25
N LYS A 706 -20.39 -50.40 -15.40
CA LYS A 706 -20.09 -50.48 -13.97
C LYS A 706 -18.60 -50.82 -13.76
N GLY A 707 -17.91 -50.04 -12.93
CA GLY A 707 -16.47 -50.14 -12.69
C GLY A 707 -15.61 -49.28 -13.63
N GLU A 708 -16.19 -48.67 -14.67
CA GLU A 708 -15.49 -47.68 -15.50
C GLU A 708 -15.65 -46.26 -14.94
N GLY A 709 -14.83 -45.34 -15.46
CA GLY A 709 -14.92 -43.92 -15.15
C GLY A 709 -15.31 -43.05 -16.36
N VAL A 710 -15.91 -41.90 -16.08
CA VAL A 710 -16.20 -40.85 -17.07
C VAL A 710 -15.45 -39.60 -16.63
N PHE A 711 -14.51 -39.12 -17.43
CA PHE A 711 -13.72 -37.93 -17.13
C PHE A 711 -14.18 -36.74 -17.96
N ILE A 712 -14.70 -35.73 -17.28
CA ILE A 712 -15.33 -34.54 -17.86
C ILE A 712 -14.38 -33.36 -17.76
N ILE A 713 -14.06 -32.76 -18.90
CA ILE A 713 -13.18 -31.60 -19.04
C ILE A 713 -13.91 -30.51 -19.84
N LEU A 714 -14.61 -29.61 -19.16
CA LEU A 714 -15.31 -28.49 -19.78
C LEU A 714 -14.59 -27.16 -19.49
N PRO A 715 -14.86 -26.10 -20.26
CA PRO A 715 -14.44 -24.75 -19.87
C PRO A 715 -15.23 -24.25 -18.65
N GLU A 716 -14.64 -23.38 -17.84
CA GLU A 716 -15.37 -22.64 -16.80
C GLU A 716 -16.32 -21.61 -17.44
N PRO A 717 -17.53 -21.37 -16.89
CA PRO A 717 -18.08 -21.90 -15.63
C PRO A 717 -18.78 -23.27 -15.75
N LEU A 718 -18.81 -23.91 -16.93
CA LEU A 718 -19.63 -25.11 -17.17
C LEU A 718 -19.26 -26.28 -16.25
N ASN A 719 -17.98 -26.45 -15.95
CA ASN A 719 -17.50 -27.47 -15.00
C ASN A 719 -18.10 -27.28 -13.60
N LYS A 720 -18.17 -26.03 -13.12
CA LYS A 720 -18.80 -25.69 -11.85
C LYS A 720 -20.32 -25.95 -11.90
N ASP A 721 -20.97 -25.53 -12.98
CA ASP A 721 -22.41 -25.68 -13.16
C ASP A 721 -22.83 -27.16 -13.21
N ILE A 722 -22.10 -28.00 -13.95
CA ILE A 722 -22.40 -29.43 -14.03
C ILE A 722 -22.14 -30.16 -12.71
N THR A 723 -21.12 -29.74 -11.97
CA THR A 723 -20.82 -30.27 -10.65
C THR A 723 -21.99 -30.03 -9.69
N TYR A 724 -22.62 -28.86 -9.79
CA TYR A 724 -23.82 -28.53 -9.02
C TYR A 724 -25.05 -29.35 -9.46
N GLU A 725 -25.27 -29.48 -10.78
CA GLU A 725 -26.42 -30.22 -11.31
C GLU A 725 -26.37 -31.72 -10.96
N ILE A 726 -25.21 -32.39 -11.10
CA ILE A 726 -25.04 -33.80 -10.73
C ILE A 726 -25.33 -34.01 -9.24
N ARG A 727 -24.81 -33.11 -8.40
CA ARG A 727 -25.07 -33.12 -6.96
C ARG A 727 -26.56 -32.99 -6.64
N GLU A 728 -27.25 -32.00 -7.22
CA GLU A 728 -28.69 -31.79 -7.03
C GLU A 728 -29.51 -33.01 -7.45
N SER A 729 -29.16 -33.62 -8.58
CA SER A 729 -29.79 -34.85 -9.08
C SER A 729 -29.63 -36.02 -8.11
N LEU A 730 -28.41 -36.23 -7.57
CA LEU A 730 -28.14 -37.26 -6.56
C LEU A 730 -28.89 -37.00 -5.25
N ALA A 731 -28.98 -35.74 -4.81
CA ALA A 731 -29.71 -35.37 -3.60
C ALA A 731 -31.23 -35.60 -3.74
N ARG A 732 -31.83 -35.26 -4.90
CA ARG A 732 -33.24 -35.54 -5.21
C ARG A 732 -33.54 -37.04 -5.21
N ARG A 733 -32.65 -37.86 -5.77
CA ARG A 733 -32.79 -39.33 -5.75
C ARG A 733 -32.75 -39.89 -4.33
N LYS A 734 -31.85 -39.41 -3.47
CA LYS A 734 -31.81 -39.80 -2.04
C LYS A 734 -33.07 -39.38 -1.28
N LYS A 735 -33.57 -38.16 -1.47
CA LYS A 735 -34.83 -37.71 -0.86
C LYS A 735 -36.04 -38.55 -1.30
N ASN A 736 -36.14 -38.87 -2.59
CA ASN A 736 -37.22 -39.71 -3.10
C ASN A 736 -37.12 -41.15 -2.58
N PHE A 737 -35.92 -41.66 -2.32
CA PHE A 737 -35.73 -42.99 -1.73
C PHE A 737 -36.10 -43.02 -0.24
N VAL A 738 -35.76 -41.96 0.52
CA VAL A 738 -36.10 -41.83 1.95
C VAL A 738 -37.59 -41.53 2.18
N ASN A 739 -38.25 -40.83 1.26
CA ASN A 739 -39.69 -40.58 1.34
C ASN A 739 -40.55 -41.77 0.85
N ASN A 740 -39.96 -42.74 0.15
CA ASN A 740 -40.63 -43.93 -0.36
C ASN A 740 -40.23 -45.23 0.39
N ALA A 741 -39.38 -45.12 1.41
CA ALA A 741 -39.01 -46.18 2.34
C ALA A 741 -39.66 -45.89 3.70
#